data_AF-A0A2E0QYZ9-F1
#
_entry.id   AF-A0A2E0QYZ9-F1
#
_cell.length_a   1.000
_cell.length_b   1.000
_cell.length_c   1.000
_cell.angle_alpha   90.00
_cell.angle_beta   90.00
_cell.angle_gamma   90.00
#
_symmetry.space_group_name_H-M   'P 1'
#
loop_
_entity.id
_entity.type
_entity.pdbx_description
1 polymer ?
#
loop_
_entity_poly.entity_id
_entity_poly.type
_entity_poly.pdbx_seq_one_letter_code
_entity_poly.pdbx_strand_id
1 'polypeptide(L)'
;MAFAVTFVTYATAEDYSVAFDNLRKIGLPDTKGSNYAMLVPVEQQYDNWGRDSFSLFPQLYNVQFSGNSWILSETTDENTFVAVVGGTRISQFSKTAEKNASMAATWKSSDLDSDVKLLKAKFKDSEFRDSLEYEPSIGGAILVFAAHVDRMGGKSDAADLVKQCLDAMPTPEIAIQSAIELVANGKYEIARKEAYRSGDWSNFAAECRELADTLGTGWTGSQAVLILAERADEQPEVPPPLTAPSGVNLSEADHALASKFAKLQTSKFLDRFRHVGPWVFAKRAGFERYGPLSSPKEQDVLDTLLERKKEVIPALLAMLDDKTLLPFDRSSSQVISDELDQTLEESGNENSSMFPRPSTRADIAAALLLPLVPNIDTYETGMNEFRDISLSWWKRVKDMSEIELAREYLRTPDRESFGPVAEYLATHGNEEDFATIEELLAAKLFSSTWPNYSEARAYVQARGNDAKPFIDTIEEKVEKTAEQLASAENPELEQFKKRHEDNLKMLRSLISNESLEDILLRIASGEEDINSQRQILASKAQTTSPQESIEAFVRAADAATDPTARSQLLAWSGYFIRNDNSAKLELTRKEEWKRLLADDRNPQGNTPISATAAWIVESLYDAESVAELTQFRRMTGRAGSDLILSRAKARVEGGDIPPFPKASDVSEERASEIRAEILSLSENRGELRAKLSDLSLAERFLVIGEPPSQQPTGIGASQGEGVKEKPKDEVALAIESVQFEISEVKVEGQWQGELPTIGETFTTDIFDSLLNDGLDSVSEDGTFSLRIEQESPFGPVQILIGTPSRDELLAEEAVAASFSGFSQMISEPIPIVAASFGNQRFQAFWFPEEEEKKESPQPRPASSGYDFRSYMKDSGEEARKGLPAWLSAPAAYARPLDIRMIGFTQEPPKEDE
;
A
#
# COMPACT_ATOMS: atom_id res chain seq x y z
N MET A 1 28.93 19.20 25.75
CA MET A 1 29.00 20.45 26.56
C MET A 1 29.84 21.55 25.90
N ALA A 2 31.12 21.35 25.54
CA ALA A 2 31.93 22.37 24.82
C ALA A 2 31.31 22.82 23.47
N PHE A 3 30.62 21.91 22.79
CA PHE A 3 29.86 22.18 21.56
C PHE A 3 28.66 23.11 21.80
N ALA A 4 27.80 22.78 22.77
CA ALA A 4 26.66 23.60 23.17
C ALA A 4 27.12 24.98 23.65
N VAL A 5 28.21 25.04 24.42
CA VAL A 5 28.84 26.31 24.79
C VAL A 5 29.25 27.10 23.55
N THR A 6 29.81 26.46 22.51
CA THR A 6 30.15 27.17 21.27
C THR A 6 28.90 27.79 20.63
N PHE A 7 27.86 27.02 20.33
CA PHE A 7 26.64 27.56 19.72
C PHE A 7 25.96 28.65 20.55
N VAL A 8 25.83 28.45 21.88
CA VAL A 8 25.18 29.39 22.79
C VAL A 8 26.00 30.66 22.99
N THR A 9 27.34 30.55 23.06
CA THR A 9 28.22 31.73 23.17
C THR A 9 28.24 32.54 21.86
N TYR A 10 27.89 31.93 20.72
CA TYR A 10 27.77 32.57 19.41
C TYR A 10 26.33 32.90 19.02
N ALA A 11 25.34 32.84 19.93
CA ALA A 11 23.95 33.20 19.61
C ALA A 11 23.77 34.66 19.11
N THR A 12 24.76 35.53 19.32
CA THR A 12 24.82 36.90 18.77
C THR A 12 25.81 37.06 17.60
N ALA A 13 26.34 35.96 17.06
CA ALA A 13 27.35 35.99 16.02
C ALA A 13 26.73 36.14 14.63
N GLU A 14 27.39 36.94 13.78
CA GLU A 14 27.05 37.03 12.35
C GLU A 14 27.50 35.78 11.56
N ASP A 15 28.28 34.88 12.16
CA ASP A 15 28.85 33.70 11.52
C ASP A 15 28.84 32.48 12.46
N TYR A 16 28.20 31.39 12.03
CA TYR A 16 28.13 30.11 12.73
C TYR A 16 29.05 29.02 12.14
N SER A 17 29.94 29.36 11.19
CA SER A 17 30.83 28.42 10.47
C SER A 17 31.59 27.47 11.41
N VAL A 18 32.12 27.98 12.53
CA VAL A 18 32.88 27.18 13.52
C VAL A 18 31.99 26.12 14.17
N ALA A 19 30.73 26.47 14.42
CA ALA A 19 29.74 25.62 15.04
C ALA A 19 29.32 24.50 14.06
N PHE A 20 29.10 24.86 12.79
CA PHE A 20 28.87 23.90 11.70
C PHE A 20 30.08 22.99 11.42
N ASP A 21 31.31 23.51 11.50
CA ASP A 21 32.53 22.70 11.39
C ASP A 21 32.61 21.66 12.51
N ASN A 22 32.08 21.97 13.69
CA ASN A 22 32.00 20.97 14.75
C ASN A 22 30.93 19.90 14.44
N LEU A 23 29.79 20.23 13.79
CA LEU A 23 28.83 19.21 13.31
C LEU A 23 29.52 18.26 12.31
N ARG A 24 30.34 18.81 11.40
CA ARG A 24 31.12 18.02 10.44
C ARG A 24 32.15 17.13 11.14
N LYS A 25 32.82 17.61 12.19
CA LYS A 25 33.75 16.81 12.99
C LYS A 25 33.08 15.62 13.68
N ILE A 26 31.83 15.77 14.12
CA ILE A 26 31.07 14.67 14.73
C ILE A 26 30.34 13.80 13.70
N GLY A 27 30.57 14.03 12.40
CA GLY A 27 30.12 13.13 11.35
C GLY A 27 29.08 13.69 10.38
N LEU A 28 28.69 14.97 10.47
CA LEU A 28 27.82 15.56 9.45
C LEU A 28 28.50 15.49 8.07
N PRO A 29 27.86 14.93 7.03
CA PRO A 29 28.45 14.82 5.70
C PRO A 29 28.91 16.16 5.12
N ASP A 30 30.07 16.16 4.48
CA ASP A 30 30.58 17.35 3.80
C ASP A 30 29.92 17.52 2.43
N THR A 31 29.08 18.55 2.30
CA THR A 31 28.37 18.88 1.05
C THR A 31 29.11 19.90 0.18
N LYS A 32 30.38 20.21 0.46
CA LYS A 32 31.13 21.20 -0.33
C LYS A 32 31.21 20.82 -1.80
N GLY A 33 30.68 21.68 -2.66
CA GLY A 33 30.68 21.47 -4.11
C GLY A 33 29.67 20.42 -4.59
N SER A 34 28.76 19.99 -3.72
CA SER A 34 27.63 19.12 -4.10
C SER A 34 26.54 19.91 -4.85
N ASN A 35 25.63 19.20 -5.51
CA ASN A 35 24.44 19.82 -6.10
C ASN A 35 23.22 19.61 -5.20
N TYR A 36 22.49 20.67 -4.89
CA TYR A 36 21.20 20.56 -4.22
C TYR A 36 20.16 20.02 -5.20
N ALA A 37 19.47 18.95 -4.84
CA ALA A 37 18.60 18.23 -5.75
C ALA A 37 17.41 17.56 -5.07
N MET A 38 16.36 17.30 -5.85
CA MET A 38 15.25 16.44 -5.52
C MET A 38 15.56 15.03 -6.01
N LEU A 39 15.82 14.10 -5.09
CA LEU A 39 15.75 12.67 -5.37
C LEU A 39 14.31 12.28 -5.60
N VAL A 40 14.09 11.61 -6.71
CA VAL A 40 12.81 11.01 -7.07
C VAL A 40 13.05 9.51 -7.13
N PRO A 41 12.33 8.70 -6.35
CA PRO A 41 12.41 7.25 -6.50
C PRO A 41 12.16 6.87 -7.96
N VAL A 42 12.97 5.98 -8.54
CA VAL A 42 12.58 5.34 -9.82
C VAL A 42 11.30 4.54 -9.58
N GLU A 43 11.27 3.89 -8.42
CA GLU A 43 10.20 3.12 -7.77
C GLU A 43 9.29 3.93 -6.85
N GLN A 44 8.07 4.39 -7.16
CA GLN A 44 7.23 5.15 -6.20
C GLN A 44 6.91 4.34 -4.92
N GLN A 45 7.88 4.20 -4.01
CA GLN A 45 7.72 3.65 -2.67
C GLN A 45 7.25 4.78 -1.78
N TYR A 46 5.97 5.12 -1.92
CA TYR A 46 5.29 5.73 -0.79
C TYR A 46 5.30 4.68 0.33
N ASP A 47 5.73 5.08 1.52
CA ASP A 47 5.29 4.32 2.68
C ASP A 47 3.75 4.35 2.74
N ASN A 48 3.12 3.49 3.54
CA ASN A 48 1.66 3.44 3.64
C ASN A 48 1.02 4.76 4.11
N TRP A 49 1.82 5.79 4.38
CA TRP A 49 1.44 7.10 4.89
C TRP A 49 1.67 8.22 3.87
N GLY A 50 2.08 7.92 2.64
CA GLY A 50 2.30 8.91 1.58
C GLY A 50 3.56 9.75 1.77
N ARG A 51 4.48 9.38 2.68
CA ARG A 51 5.68 10.19 2.94
C ARG A 51 6.76 9.90 1.89
N ASP A 52 7.41 10.97 1.42
CA ASP A 52 8.62 10.84 0.60
C ASP A 52 9.74 10.22 1.44
N SER A 53 10.08 8.97 1.10
CA SER A 53 11.18 8.20 1.68
C SER A 53 12.54 8.93 1.65
N PHE A 54 12.68 9.94 0.78
CA PHE A 54 13.89 10.72 0.59
C PHE A 54 13.84 12.14 1.16
N SER A 55 12.76 12.54 1.83
CA SER A 55 12.64 13.89 2.40
C SER A 55 13.93 14.31 3.14
N LEU A 56 14.42 15.53 2.87
CA LEU A 56 15.65 16.09 3.44
C LEU A 56 15.64 16.01 4.97
N PHE A 57 14.44 16.10 5.55
CA PHE A 57 14.13 15.84 6.95
C PHE A 57 12.66 15.41 7.02
N PRO A 58 12.33 14.17 7.44
CA PRO A 58 10.95 13.73 7.59
C PRO A 58 10.08 14.68 8.41
N GLN A 59 10.69 15.47 9.29
CA GLN A 59 10.05 16.47 10.15
C GLN A 59 9.74 17.80 9.45
N LEU A 60 10.36 18.09 8.30
CA LEU A 60 10.11 19.30 7.50
C LEU A 60 9.23 19.03 6.27
N TYR A 61 8.55 17.88 6.22
CA TYR A 61 7.72 17.51 5.07
C TYR A 61 6.66 18.56 4.72
N ASN A 62 6.10 19.26 5.73
CA ASN A 62 5.12 20.34 5.58
C ASN A 62 5.67 21.64 4.94
N VAL A 63 6.99 21.75 4.76
CA VAL A 63 7.60 22.95 4.15
C VAL A 63 7.56 22.87 2.61
N GLN A 64 7.31 21.68 2.03
CA GLN A 64 7.25 21.46 0.57
C GLN A 64 8.49 21.98 -0.19
N PHE A 65 9.69 21.57 0.25
CA PHE A 65 10.94 21.95 -0.42
C PHE A 65 10.98 21.47 -1.88
N SER A 66 11.64 22.26 -2.74
CA SER A 66 11.92 21.89 -4.13
C SER A 66 13.08 20.90 -4.25
N GLY A 67 13.89 20.72 -3.20
CA GLY A 67 14.93 19.68 -3.10
C GLY A 67 14.84 18.86 -1.81
N ASN A 68 15.44 17.67 -1.82
CA ASN A 68 15.45 16.77 -0.66
C ASN A 68 16.83 16.09 -0.40
N SER A 69 17.87 16.49 -1.14
CA SER A 69 19.21 15.86 -1.03
C SER A 69 20.35 16.74 -1.51
N TRP A 70 21.58 16.28 -1.24
CA TRP A 70 22.82 16.85 -1.78
C TRP A 70 23.62 15.80 -2.56
N ILE A 71 23.77 15.97 -3.87
CA ILE A 71 24.51 15.04 -4.74
C ILE A 71 26.01 15.28 -4.59
N LEU A 72 26.71 14.35 -3.95
CA LEU A 72 28.14 14.46 -3.64
C LEU A 72 29.02 14.13 -4.86
N SER A 73 28.66 13.07 -5.59
CA SER A 73 29.41 12.61 -6.75
C SER A 73 28.54 11.78 -7.67
N GLU A 74 28.85 11.83 -8.96
CA GLU A 74 28.23 11.00 -9.98
C GLU A 74 29.33 10.21 -10.71
N THR A 75 29.16 8.89 -10.81
CA THR A 75 30.04 8.05 -11.62
C THR A 75 29.41 7.86 -12.99
N THR A 76 30.05 8.41 -14.03
CA THR A 76 29.57 8.32 -15.43
C THR A 76 29.48 6.88 -15.95
N ASP A 77 30.29 5.98 -15.40
CA ASP A 77 30.52 4.66 -15.98
C ASP A 77 29.57 3.59 -15.41
N GLU A 78 28.96 3.83 -14.24
CA GLU A 78 28.18 2.82 -13.50
C GLU A 78 26.70 3.18 -13.32
N ASN A 79 26.21 4.27 -13.91
CA ASN A 79 24.85 4.76 -13.66
C ASN A 79 24.53 4.93 -12.16
N THR A 80 25.55 5.14 -11.31
CA THR A 80 25.35 5.39 -9.88
C THR A 80 25.75 6.81 -9.48
N PHE A 81 25.17 7.28 -8.38
CA PHE A 81 25.56 8.52 -7.73
C PHE A 81 25.49 8.35 -6.22
N VAL A 82 26.20 9.23 -5.51
CA VAL A 82 26.22 9.27 -4.05
C VAL A 82 25.58 10.57 -3.61
N ALA A 83 24.63 10.49 -2.67
CA ALA A 83 23.93 11.66 -2.16
C ALA A 83 23.82 11.64 -0.63
N VAL A 84 23.72 12.84 -0.05
CA VAL A 84 23.29 13.03 1.33
C VAL A 84 21.76 13.10 1.38
N VAL A 85 21.15 12.24 2.17
CA VAL A 85 19.69 12.08 2.31
C VAL A 85 19.31 12.24 3.78
N GLY A 86 18.15 12.81 4.08
CA GLY A 86 17.78 13.09 5.47
C GLY A 86 18.76 14.07 6.17
N GLY A 87 19.51 14.85 5.38
CA GLY A 87 20.55 15.79 5.83
C GLY A 87 21.78 15.15 6.49
N THR A 88 21.80 13.84 6.76
CA THR A 88 22.79 13.24 7.66
C THR A 88 23.37 11.92 7.16
N ARG A 89 22.71 11.27 6.19
CA ARG A 89 23.09 9.94 5.70
C ARG A 89 23.69 10.02 4.31
N ILE A 90 24.82 9.37 4.09
CA ILE A 90 25.39 9.19 2.75
C ILE A 90 24.89 7.86 2.19
N SER A 91 24.22 7.91 1.04
CA SER A 91 23.71 6.71 0.36
C SER A 91 24.18 6.68 -1.09
N GLN A 92 24.50 5.49 -1.57
CA GLN A 92 24.74 5.23 -3.00
C GLN A 92 23.43 4.80 -3.65
N PHE A 93 23.14 5.39 -4.80
CA PHE A 93 21.94 5.17 -5.58
C PHE A 93 22.33 4.69 -6.97
N SER A 94 21.54 3.76 -7.52
CA SER A 94 21.55 3.55 -8.96
C SER A 94 20.48 4.41 -9.60
N LYS A 95 20.80 5.00 -10.76
CA LYS A 95 19.83 5.69 -11.63
C LYS A 95 18.83 4.73 -12.26
N THR A 96 19.05 3.43 -12.09
CA THR A 96 18.29 2.36 -12.72
C THR A 96 17.99 1.29 -11.69
N ALA A 97 16.89 0.56 -11.84
CA ALA A 97 16.54 -0.53 -10.92
C ALA A 97 17.39 -1.79 -11.17
N GLU A 98 18.72 -1.67 -11.12
CA GLU A 98 19.61 -2.81 -11.26
C GLU A 98 19.66 -3.61 -9.95
N LYS A 99 19.59 -4.95 -10.07
CA LYS A 99 19.43 -5.97 -9.02
C LYS A 99 20.32 -5.87 -7.77
N ASN A 100 21.37 -5.05 -7.79
CA ASN A 100 22.40 -5.02 -6.75
C ASN A 100 22.56 -3.64 -6.07
N ALA A 101 21.84 -2.60 -6.49
CA ALA A 101 21.88 -1.30 -5.82
C ALA A 101 20.84 -1.24 -4.70
N SER A 102 21.23 -0.74 -3.53
CA SER A 102 20.39 -0.69 -2.34
C SER A 102 19.12 0.16 -2.51
N MET A 103 19.13 1.16 -3.41
CA MET A 103 17.97 1.97 -3.78
C MET A 103 18.14 2.54 -5.20
N ALA A 104 17.07 2.54 -6.00
CA ALA A 104 17.04 3.17 -7.32
C ALA A 104 16.33 4.53 -7.28
N ALA A 105 17.05 5.59 -7.65
CA ALA A 105 16.52 6.96 -7.66
C ALA A 105 17.07 7.74 -8.86
N THR A 106 16.29 8.67 -9.39
CA THR A 106 16.80 9.75 -10.24
C THR A 106 16.87 11.03 -9.43
N TRP A 107 17.50 12.06 -9.96
CA TRP A 107 17.50 13.36 -9.29
C TRP A 107 17.33 14.51 -10.28
N LYS A 108 16.70 15.59 -9.81
CA LYS A 108 16.54 16.85 -10.55
C LYS A 108 17.16 17.98 -9.75
N SER A 109 17.85 18.89 -10.41
CA SER A 109 18.38 20.08 -9.75
C SER A 109 17.26 20.87 -9.07
N SER A 110 17.54 21.40 -7.89
CA SER A 110 16.59 22.17 -7.08
C SER A 110 17.15 23.56 -6.77
N ASP A 111 16.26 24.50 -6.47
CA ASP A 111 16.63 25.88 -6.16
C ASP A 111 16.80 26.06 -4.65
N LEU A 112 18.07 26.00 -4.20
CA LEU A 112 18.42 26.17 -2.80
C LEU A 112 18.00 27.54 -2.25
N ASP A 113 18.14 28.61 -3.04
CA ASP A 113 17.82 29.97 -2.60
C ASP A 113 16.31 30.14 -2.42
N SER A 114 15.51 29.50 -3.28
CA SER A 114 14.06 29.42 -3.14
C SER A 114 13.65 28.69 -1.86
N ASP A 115 14.24 27.51 -1.61
CA ASP A 115 13.93 26.71 -0.41
C ASP A 115 14.35 27.40 0.89
N VAL A 116 15.50 28.09 0.90
CA VAL A 116 15.93 28.93 2.02
C VAL A 116 14.93 30.07 2.28
N LYS A 117 14.46 30.76 1.23
CA LYS A 117 13.45 31.82 1.37
C LYS A 117 12.12 31.27 1.87
N LEU A 118 11.72 30.10 1.38
CA LEU A 118 10.51 29.40 1.79
C LEU A 118 10.54 29.07 3.29
N LEU A 119 11.65 28.49 3.76
CA LEU A 119 11.83 28.19 5.18
C LEU A 119 11.82 29.46 6.05
N LYS A 120 12.50 30.54 5.62
CA LYS A 120 12.44 31.85 6.28
C LYS A 120 11.02 32.43 6.34
N ALA A 121 10.21 32.18 5.31
CA ALA A 121 8.82 32.61 5.31
C ALA A 121 7.98 31.80 6.31
N LYS A 122 8.24 30.49 6.45
CA LYS A 122 7.56 29.63 7.44
C LYS A 122 7.79 30.05 8.88
N PHE A 123 8.92 30.66 9.23
CA PHE A 123 9.11 31.25 10.56
C PHE A 123 8.16 32.41 10.90
N LYS A 124 7.43 32.96 9.92
CA LYS A 124 6.38 33.96 10.17
C LYS A 124 5.01 33.33 10.47
N ASP A 125 4.88 32.04 10.19
CA ASP A 125 3.69 31.25 10.46
C ASP A 125 3.69 30.81 11.94
N SER A 126 2.61 31.10 12.66
CA SER A 126 2.48 30.71 14.07
C SER A 126 2.43 29.20 14.23
N GLU A 127 1.77 28.46 13.33
CA GLU A 127 1.64 27.01 13.46
C GLU A 127 2.99 26.30 13.31
N PHE A 128 3.83 26.79 12.40
CA PHE A 128 5.19 26.29 12.23
C PHE A 128 6.06 26.56 13.45
N ARG A 129 5.91 27.74 14.06
CA ARG A 129 6.61 28.09 15.31
C ARG A 129 6.14 27.27 16.50
N ASP A 130 4.84 27.05 16.62
CA ASP A 130 4.27 26.19 17.66
C ASP A 130 4.78 24.76 17.48
N SER A 131 4.87 24.27 16.23
CA SER A 131 5.45 22.95 15.93
C SER A 131 6.91 22.81 16.39
N LEU A 132 7.72 23.87 16.31
CA LEU A 132 9.09 23.87 16.84
C LEU A 132 9.15 23.70 18.36
N GLU A 133 8.15 24.18 19.10
CA GLU A 133 8.04 24.00 20.55
C GLU A 133 7.70 22.55 20.92
N TYR A 134 6.80 21.91 20.18
CA TYR A 134 6.35 20.54 20.47
C TYR A 134 7.22 19.44 19.83
N GLU A 135 7.91 19.75 18.73
CA GLU A 135 8.73 18.79 17.98
C GLU A 135 10.17 19.29 17.79
N PRO A 136 11.05 19.07 18.80
CA PRO A 136 12.45 19.47 18.75
C PRO A 136 13.25 19.04 17.52
N SER A 137 12.87 17.92 16.90
CA SER A 137 13.48 17.39 15.67
C SER A 137 13.34 18.31 14.47
N ILE A 138 12.32 19.16 14.42
CA ILE A 138 12.20 20.22 13.41
C ILE A 138 13.33 21.24 13.58
N GLY A 139 13.59 21.69 14.82
CA GLY A 139 14.66 22.64 15.12
C GLY A 139 16.04 22.07 14.78
N GLY A 140 16.29 20.80 15.15
CA GLY A 140 17.51 20.09 14.79
C GLY A 140 17.73 19.99 13.27
N ALA A 141 16.66 19.65 12.53
CA ALA A 141 16.68 19.56 11.07
C ALA A 141 17.05 20.90 10.41
N ILE A 142 16.50 22.01 10.90
CA ILE A 142 16.82 23.36 10.39
C ILE A 142 18.29 23.71 10.62
N LEU A 143 18.86 23.37 11.78
CA LEU A 143 20.29 23.61 12.04
C LEU A 143 21.20 22.79 11.13
N VAL A 144 20.85 21.52 10.86
CA VAL A 144 21.58 20.69 9.90
C VAL A 144 21.47 21.24 8.48
N PHE A 145 20.28 21.68 8.06
CA PHE A 145 20.09 22.34 6.77
C PHE A 145 20.95 23.61 6.64
N ALA A 146 20.92 24.48 7.66
CA ALA A 146 21.73 25.69 7.70
C ALA A 146 23.24 25.39 7.61
N ALA A 147 23.71 24.30 8.23
CA ALA A 147 25.09 23.85 8.12
C ALA A 147 25.49 23.48 6.68
N HIS A 148 24.58 22.92 5.89
CA HIS A 148 24.81 22.65 4.47
C HIS A 148 24.74 23.92 3.62
N VAL A 149 23.79 24.83 3.89
CA VAL A 149 23.70 26.13 3.22
C VAL A 149 25.00 26.94 3.42
N ASP A 150 25.52 26.99 4.64
CA ASP A 150 26.83 27.58 4.95
C ASP A 150 27.95 26.92 4.13
N ARG A 151 27.94 25.58 4.06
CA ARG A 151 28.97 24.82 3.32
C ARG A 151 28.97 25.13 1.83
N MET A 152 27.82 25.49 1.29
CA MET A 152 27.61 25.90 -0.11
C MET A 152 27.91 27.38 -0.36
N GLY A 153 28.31 28.14 0.66
CA GLY A 153 28.69 29.56 0.56
C GLY A 153 27.60 30.53 1.01
N GLY A 154 26.41 30.05 1.38
CA GLY A 154 25.27 30.84 1.87
C GLY A 154 25.40 31.27 3.33
N LYS A 155 26.55 31.79 3.75
CA LYS A 155 26.86 32.07 5.17
C LYS A 155 25.82 32.96 5.87
N SER A 156 25.43 34.05 5.21
CA SER A 156 24.44 34.98 5.76
C SER A 156 23.07 34.34 5.90
N ASP A 157 22.68 33.50 4.95
CA ASP A 157 21.39 32.82 4.99
C ASP A 157 21.35 31.74 6.06
N ALA A 158 22.43 30.98 6.19
CA ALA A 158 22.60 30.00 7.26
C ALA A 158 22.55 30.66 8.64
N ALA A 159 23.24 31.79 8.84
CA ALA A 159 23.22 32.51 10.12
C ALA A 159 21.82 33.04 10.47
N ASP A 160 21.09 33.53 9.48
CA ASP A 160 19.70 34.00 9.64
C ASP A 160 18.74 32.85 9.99
N LEU A 161 18.86 31.70 9.31
CA LEU A 161 18.08 30.50 9.62
C LEU A 161 18.35 29.98 11.05
N VAL A 162 19.63 29.92 11.46
CA VAL A 162 20.00 29.53 12.83
C VAL A 162 19.36 30.49 13.82
N LYS A 163 19.49 31.80 13.61
CA LYS A 163 18.91 32.80 14.52
C LYS A 163 17.40 32.64 14.65
N GLN A 164 16.67 32.56 13.54
CA GLN A 164 15.21 32.38 13.56
C GLN A 164 14.79 31.07 14.23
N CYS A 165 15.54 29.99 14.01
CA CYS A 165 15.33 28.70 14.69
C CYS A 165 15.51 28.85 16.21
N LEU A 166 16.65 29.36 16.67
CA LEU A 166 16.95 29.48 18.09
C LEU A 166 16.01 30.47 18.81
N ASP A 167 15.55 31.52 18.12
CA ASP A 167 14.57 32.49 18.65
C ASP A 167 13.15 31.88 18.77
N ALA A 168 12.83 30.86 17.97
CA ALA A 168 11.52 30.20 17.98
C ALA A 168 11.46 29.00 18.94
N MET A 169 12.60 28.42 19.29
CA MET A 169 12.69 27.24 20.17
C MET A 169 12.55 27.63 21.66
N PRO A 170 12.04 26.74 22.54
CA PRO A 170 11.92 27.02 23.97
C PRO A 170 13.27 27.33 24.63
N THR A 171 14.32 26.60 24.20
CA THR A 171 15.72 26.88 24.54
C THR A 171 16.61 26.52 23.35
N PRO A 172 17.71 27.27 23.12
CA PRO A 172 18.67 26.96 22.07
C PRO A 172 19.28 25.55 22.19
N GLU A 173 19.49 25.09 23.43
CA GLU A 173 20.11 23.80 23.73
C GLU A 173 19.31 22.62 23.16
N ILE A 174 17.97 22.69 23.16
CA ILE A 174 17.10 21.64 22.62
C ILE A 174 17.33 21.48 21.10
N ALA A 175 17.38 22.58 20.35
CA ALA A 175 17.61 22.55 18.91
C ALA A 175 19.00 21.98 18.58
N ILE A 176 20.00 22.42 19.35
CA ILE A 176 21.38 21.97 19.20
C ILE A 176 21.50 20.47 19.50
N GLN A 177 20.92 20.00 20.61
CA GLN A 177 20.90 18.58 20.95
C GLN A 177 20.22 17.78 19.86
N SER A 178 19.07 18.24 19.37
CA SER A 178 18.36 17.55 18.30
C SER A 178 19.16 17.48 16.98
N ALA A 179 19.92 18.52 16.63
CA ALA A 179 20.84 18.48 15.50
C ALA A 179 21.95 17.42 15.69
N ILE A 180 22.49 17.31 16.91
CA ILE A 180 23.47 16.28 17.27
C ILE A 180 22.83 14.89 17.15
N GLU A 181 21.61 14.70 17.65
CA GLU A 181 20.88 13.43 17.56
C GLU A 181 20.63 13.01 16.11
N LEU A 182 20.26 13.93 15.22
CA LEU A 182 20.09 13.63 13.79
C LEU A 182 21.40 13.15 13.15
N VAL A 183 22.52 13.82 13.42
CA VAL A 183 23.84 13.41 12.90
C VAL A 183 24.23 12.05 13.45
N ALA A 184 24.02 11.83 14.74
CA ALA A 184 24.30 10.57 15.42
C ALA A 184 23.49 9.41 14.84
N ASN A 185 22.18 9.59 14.70
CA ASN A 185 21.27 8.59 14.15
C ASN A 185 21.60 8.28 12.69
N GLY A 186 21.99 9.29 11.91
CA GLY A 186 22.45 9.12 10.54
C GLY A 186 23.71 8.24 10.44
N LYS A 187 24.68 8.44 11.35
CA LYS A 187 25.89 7.61 11.42
C LYS A 187 25.62 6.19 11.91
N TYR A 188 24.82 6.05 12.96
CA TYR A 188 24.41 4.76 13.50
C TYR A 188 23.68 3.92 12.43
N GLU A 189 22.80 4.54 11.65
CA GLU A 189 22.07 3.87 10.57
C GLU A 189 23.02 3.34 9.47
N ILE A 190 24.09 4.07 9.14
CA ILE A 190 25.12 3.62 8.19
C ILE A 190 25.84 2.39 8.75
N ALA A 191 26.30 2.48 10.01
CA ALA A 191 26.99 1.38 10.70
C ALA A 191 26.14 0.10 10.71
N ARG A 192 24.87 0.26 11.05
CA ARG A 192 23.88 -0.82 11.15
C ARG A 192 23.61 -1.49 9.81
N LYS A 193 23.42 -0.70 8.74
CA LYS A 193 23.21 -1.23 7.39
C LYS A 193 24.45 -1.96 6.86
N GLU A 194 25.63 -1.45 7.16
CA GLU A 194 26.88 -2.14 6.81
C GLU A 194 27.01 -3.48 7.56
N ALA A 195 26.63 -3.52 8.83
CA ALA A 195 26.58 -4.75 9.60
C ALA A 195 25.62 -5.78 9.00
N TYR A 196 24.44 -5.36 8.53
CA TYR A 196 23.48 -6.26 7.87
C TYR A 196 24.03 -6.85 6.58
N ARG A 197 24.74 -6.03 5.79
CA ARG A 197 25.32 -6.44 4.51
C ARG A 197 26.52 -7.37 4.68
N SER A 198 27.40 -7.06 5.63
CA SER A 198 28.67 -7.76 5.83
C SER A 198 28.59 -8.92 6.82
N GLY A 199 27.66 -8.87 7.77
CA GLY A 199 27.66 -9.71 8.96
C GLY A 199 28.80 -9.39 9.94
N ASP A 200 29.51 -8.27 9.77
CA ASP A 200 30.65 -7.87 10.62
C ASP A 200 30.17 -7.12 11.87
N TRP A 201 29.74 -7.89 12.86
CA TRP A 201 29.29 -7.36 14.15
C TRP A 201 30.43 -6.74 14.96
N SER A 202 31.67 -7.14 14.75
CA SER A 202 32.82 -6.55 15.46
C SER A 202 33.09 -5.12 14.98
N ASN A 203 33.04 -4.88 13.66
CA ASN A 203 33.12 -3.53 13.12
C ASN A 203 31.93 -2.68 13.60
N PHE A 204 30.72 -3.23 13.60
CA PHE A 204 29.54 -2.55 14.12
C PHE A 204 29.70 -2.13 15.60
N ALA A 205 30.25 -3.00 16.44
CA ALA A 205 30.53 -2.70 17.84
C ALA A 205 31.54 -1.57 18.00
N ALA A 206 32.61 -1.59 17.20
CA ALA A 206 33.63 -0.53 17.19
C ALA A 206 33.03 0.83 16.79
N GLU A 207 32.22 0.87 15.74
CA GLU A 207 31.55 2.09 15.29
C GLU A 207 30.54 2.62 16.32
N CYS A 208 29.79 1.73 16.99
CA CYS A 208 28.88 2.12 18.06
C CYS A 208 29.62 2.79 19.24
N ARG A 209 30.79 2.25 19.63
CA ARG A 209 31.62 2.84 20.69
C ARG A 209 32.21 4.17 20.26
N GLU A 210 32.71 4.27 19.03
CA GLU A 210 33.23 5.54 18.49
C GLU A 210 32.16 6.64 18.51
N LEU A 211 30.92 6.30 18.13
CA LEU A 211 29.79 7.23 18.19
C LEU A 211 29.47 7.64 19.62
N ALA A 212 29.37 6.68 20.55
CA ALA A 212 29.11 6.96 21.95
C ALA A 212 30.22 7.82 22.60
N ASP A 213 31.49 7.54 22.29
CA ASP A 213 32.65 8.30 22.80
C ASP A 213 32.70 9.73 22.23
N THR A 214 32.39 9.88 20.93
CA THR A 214 32.42 11.17 20.24
C THR A 214 31.29 12.09 20.68
N LEU A 215 30.09 11.55 20.85
CA LEU A 215 28.87 12.32 21.10
C LEU A 215 28.52 12.40 22.60
N GLY A 216 28.96 11.41 23.38
CA GLY A 216 28.74 11.32 24.82
C GLY A 216 27.27 11.50 25.20
N THR A 217 27.02 12.32 26.21
CA THR A 217 25.66 12.65 26.68
C THR A 217 24.90 13.61 25.75
N GLY A 218 25.50 14.03 24.63
CA GLY A 218 24.83 14.88 23.64
C GLY A 218 23.88 14.10 22.72
N TRP A 219 23.91 12.76 22.77
CA TRP A 219 23.04 11.88 22.02
C TRP A 219 22.30 10.94 22.99
N THR A 220 20.97 10.99 22.95
CA THR A 220 20.08 10.16 23.79
C THR A 220 20.25 8.66 23.53
N GLY A 221 20.68 8.26 22.34
CA GLY A 221 20.97 6.87 21.98
C GLY A 221 22.33 6.34 22.43
N SER A 222 23.18 7.16 23.06
CA SER A 222 24.57 6.79 23.38
C SER A 222 24.69 5.54 24.27
N GLN A 223 23.86 5.44 25.32
CA GLN A 223 23.84 4.24 26.17
C GLN A 223 23.30 3.02 25.42
N ALA A 224 22.30 3.20 24.55
CA ALA A 224 21.72 2.12 23.74
C ALA A 224 22.79 1.42 22.91
N VAL A 225 23.61 2.22 22.21
CA VAL A 225 24.60 1.68 21.29
C VAL A 225 25.80 1.09 22.01
N LEU A 226 26.12 1.53 23.24
CA LEU A 226 27.14 0.86 24.06
C LEU A 226 26.69 -0.55 24.44
N ILE A 227 25.43 -0.72 24.86
CA ILE A 227 24.85 -2.05 25.15
C ILE A 227 24.82 -2.90 23.88
N LEU A 228 24.45 -2.33 22.73
CA LEU A 228 24.51 -3.04 21.45
C LEU A 228 25.93 -3.42 21.06
N ALA A 229 26.92 -2.56 21.32
CA ALA A 229 28.33 -2.86 21.06
C ALA A 229 28.84 -4.02 21.93
N GLU A 230 28.46 -4.05 23.22
CA GLU A 230 28.77 -5.17 24.12
C GLU A 230 28.15 -6.47 23.59
N ARG A 231 26.87 -6.44 23.19
CA ARG A 231 26.20 -7.61 22.59
C ARG A 231 26.87 -8.07 21.30
N ALA A 232 27.26 -7.13 20.44
CA ALA A 232 27.91 -7.41 19.17
C ALA A 232 29.33 -7.98 19.33
N ASP A 233 30.07 -7.55 20.36
CA ASP A 233 31.37 -8.13 20.73
C ASP A 233 31.25 -9.56 21.29
N GLU A 234 30.19 -9.82 22.05
CA GLU A 234 29.89 -11.15 22.59
C GLU A 234 29.36 -12.12 21.52
N GLN A 235 28.98 -11.61 20.35
CA GLN A 235 28.40 -12.41 19.28
C GLN A 235 29.46 -13.33 18.66
N PRO A 236 29.30 -14.65 18.74
CA PRO A 236 30.19 -15.57 18.04
C PRO A 236 29.94 -15.54 16.53
N GLU A 237 30.98 -15.79 15.73
CA GLU A 237 30.89 -15.92 14.26
C GLU A 237 29.82 -16.96 13.84
N VAL A 238 29.70 -18.02 14.62
CA VAL A 238 28.66 -19.04 14.48
C VAL A 238 27.72 -18.91 15.67
N PRO A 239 26.42 -18.66 15.45
CA PRO A 239 25.45 -18.56 16.53
C PRO A 239 25.54 -19.77 17.46
N PRO A 240 25.55 -19.57 18.79
CA PRO A 240 25.76 -20.67 19.70
C PRO A 240 24.63 -21.70 19.56
N PRO A 241 24.91 -23.00 19.84
CA PRO A 241 23.86 -23.99 19.98
C PRO A 241 22.85 -23.53 21.02
N LEU A 242 21.56 -23.75 20.73
CA LEU A 242 20.49 -23.46 21.69
C LEU A 242 20.74 -24.18 23.02
N THR A 243 20.57 -23.45 24.11
CA THR A 243 20.59 -24.04 25.45
C THR A 243 19.16 -24.34 25.86
N ALA A 244 18.89 -25.60 26.19
CA ALA A 244 17.54 -26.01 26.59
C ALA A 244 17.16 -25.37 27.93
N PRO A 245 15.98 -24.73 28.05
CA PRO A 245 15.45 -24.31 29.34
C PRO A 245 15.27 -25.50 30.27
N SER A 246 15.29 -25.26 31.59
CA SER A 246 15.14 -26.34 32.57
C SER A 246 13.83 -27.11 32.38
N GLY A 247 13.95 -28.42 32.11
CA GLY A 247 12.83 -29.32 31.85
C GLY A 247 12.36 -29.39 30.39
N VAL A 248 13.10 -28.77 29.46
CA VAL A 248 12.90 -28.85 28.01
C VAL A 248 14.01 -29.71 27.41
N ASN A 249 13.68 -30.57 26.44
CA ASN A 249 14.66 -31.30 25.64
C ASN A 249 14.65 -30.74 24.22
N LEU A 250 15.83 -30.49 23.65
CA LEU A 250 15.98 -30.03 22.27
C LEU A 250 16.43 -31.19 21.38
N SER A 251 15.79 -31.31 20.22
CA SER A 251 16.13 -32.25 19.16
C SER A 251 17.12 -31.63 18.17
N GLU A 252 17.73 -32.45 17.31
CA GLU A 252 18.57 -31.95 16.20
C GLU A 252 17.77 -31.05 15.25
N ALA A 253 16.48 -31.37 15.03
CA ALA A 253 15.58 -30.54 14.23
C ALA A 253 15.35 -29.15 14.83
N ASP A 254 15.41 -29.01 16.16
CA ASP A 254 15.28 -27.73 16.86
C ASP A 254 16.51 -26.85 16.65
N HIS A 255 17.70 -27.44 16.72
CA HIS A 255 18.94 -26.74 16.38
C HIS A 255 18.99 -26.36 14.90
N ALA A 256 18.49 -27.21 14.01
CA ALA A 256 18.40 -26.92 12.58
C ALA A 256 17.45 -25.75 12.30
N LEU A 257 16.27 -25.73 12.93
CA LEU A 257 15.31 -24.63 12.79
C LEU A 257 15.88 -23.30 13.27
N ALA A 258 16.52 -23.27 14.44
CA ALA A 258 17.18 -22.06 14.96
C ALA A 258 18.28 -21.55 14.02
N SER A 259 18.97 -22.46 13.33
CA SER A 259 19.97 -22.11 12.31
C SER A 259 19.34 -21.56 11.03
N LYS A 260 18.11 -21.98 10.67
CA LYS A 260 17.34 -21.37 9.57
C LYS A 260 16.94 -19.93 9.93
N PHE A 261 16.45 -19.70 11.14
CA PHE A 261 16.10 -18.36 11.62
C PHE A 261 17.26 -17.37 11.60
N ALA A 262 18.46 -17.81 12.00
CA ALA A 262 19.67 -16.99 11.94
C ALA A 262 20.04 -16.52 10.51
N LYS A 263 19.47 -17.14 9.47
CA LYS A 263 19.75 -16.85 8.06
C LYS A 263 18.63 -16.05 7.37
N LEU A 264 17.57 -15.68 8.10
CA LEU A 264 16.52 -14.80 7.59
C LEU A 264 17.08 -13.38 7.34
N GLN A 265 16.44 -12.65 6.43
CA GLN A 265 16.90 -11.35 5.96
C GLN A 265 15.79 -10.29 5.96
N THR A 266 14.62 -10.60 6.56
CA THR A 266 13.46 -9.69 6.49
C THR A 266 12.57 -9.80 7.72
N SER A 267 12.14 -8.63 8.20
CA SER A 267 11.15 -8.48 9.27
C SER A 267 9.73 -8.78 8.81
N LYS A 268 9.41 -8.60 7.52
CA LYS A 268 8.07 -8.83 6.94
C LYS A 268 7.56 -10.27 7.10
N PHE A 269 8.47 -11.22 7.35
CA PHE A 269 8.11 -12.59 7.67
C PHE A 269 7.36 -12.67 9.02
N LEU A 270 7.81 -11.90 10.03
CA LEU A 270 7.29 -11.96 11.40
C LEU A 270 5.93 -11.28 11.54
N ASP A 271 5.72 -10.16 10.85
CA ASP A 271 4.47 -9.38 10.94
C ASP A 271 3.23 -10.21 10.58
N ARG A 272 3.39 -11.24 9.75
CA ARG A 272 2.30 -12.14 9.35
C ARG A 272 1.76 -12.97 10.52
N PHE A 273 2.62 -13.39 11.42
CA PHE A 273 2.24 -14.27 12.53
C PHE A 273 1.35 -13.56 13.54
N ARG A 274 1.52 -12.25 13.71
CA ARG A 274 0.65 -11.42 14.56
C ARG A 274 -0.80 -11.48 14.10
N HIS A 275 -1.05 -11.42 12.79
CA HIS A 275 -2.41 -11.31 12.26
C HIS A 275 -3.13 -12.64 12.07
N VAL A 276 -2.38 -13.74 12.06
CA VAL A 276 -2.92 -15.09 11.83
C VAL A 276 -3.42 -15.73 13.14
N GLY A 277 -3.13 -15.13 14.31
CA GLY A 277 -3.46 -15.72 15.60
C GLY A 277 -2.60 -16.96 15.88
N PRO A 278 -3.08 -17.93 16.70
CA PRO A 278 -2.31 -19.11 17.10
C PRO A 278 -2.02 -19.98 15.89
N TRP A 279 -0.86 -19.74 15.29
CA TRP A 279 -0.46 -20.28 13.99
C TRP A 279 -0.37 -21.81 13.96
N VAL A 280 -0.33 -22.48 15.12
CA VAL A 280 -0.41 -23.95 15.23
C VAL A 280 -1.71 -24.53 14.64
N PHE A 281 -2.75 -23.71 14.49
CA PHE A 281 -4.03 -24.07 13.84
C PHE A 281 -4.19 -23.47 12.44
N ALA A 282 -3.29 -22.60 12.03
CA ALA A 282 -3.43 -21.86 10.80
C ALA A 282 -3.06 -22.68 9.57
N LYS A 283 -3.69 -22.36 8.44
CA LYS A 283 -3.32 -22.88 7.12
C LYS A 283 -2.36 -21.91 6.43
N ARG A 284 -1.55 -22.43 5.50
CA ARG A 284 -0.65 -21.64 4.64
C ARG A 284 -1.33 -20.42 4.01
N ALA A 285 -2.53 -20.64 3.46
CA ALA A 285 -3.33 -19.58 2.84
C ALA A 285 -3.67 -18.42 3.79
N GLY A 286 -3.67 -18.64 5.12
CA GLY A 286 -3.84 -17.57 6.11
C GLY A 286 -2.68 -16.58 6.10
N PHE A 287 -1.45 -17.05 5.90
CA PHE A 287 -0.24 -16.22 5.84
C PHE A 287 -0.10 -15.48 4.50
N GLU A 288 -0.49 -16.13 3.40
CA GLU A 288 -0.37 -15.59 2.06
C GLU A 288 -1.32 -14.41 1.81
N ARG A 289 -2.40 -14.29 2.60
CA ARG A 289 -3.28 -13.12 2.61
C ARG A 289 -2.56 -11.81 2.99
N TYR A 290 -1.45 -11.90 3.73
CA TYR A 290 -0.64 -10.76 4.15
C TYR A 290 0.56 -10.51 3.21
N GLY A 291 0.53 -11.10 2.01
CA GLY A 291 1.49 -10.87 0.94
C GLY A 291 2.28 -12.14 0.56
N PRO A 292 2.86 -12.20 -0.65
CA PRO A 292 3.68 -13.32 -1.07
C PRO A 292 4.94 -13.40 -0.20
N LEU A 293 5.41 -14.61 0.10
CA LEU A 293 6.70 -14.81 0.76
C LEU A 293 7.81 -14.26 -0.13
N SER A 294 8.74 -13.50 0.45
CA SER A 294 9.75 -12.76 -0.32
C SER A 294 10.92 -13.65 -0.77
N SER A 295 11.07 -14.84 -0.17
CA SER A 295 12.15 -15.77 -0.52
C SER A 295 11.78 -17.25 -0.32
N PRO A 296 12.42 -18.18 -1.05
CA PRO A 296 12.30 -19.62 -0.80
C PRO A 296 12.71 -20.03 0.63
N LYS A 297 13.60 -19.25 1.27
CA LYS A 297 14.01 -19.49 2.65
C LYS A 297 12.89 -19.22 3.64
N GLU A 298 12.14 -18.13 3.46
CA GLU A 298 10.94 -17.84 4.27
C GLU A 298 9.88 -18.92 4.11
N GLN A 299 9.70 -19.42 2.89
CA GLN A 299 8.80 -20.52 2.59
C GLN A 299 9.21 -21.80 3.32
N ASP A 300 10.48 -22.20 3.25
CA ASP A 300 10.98 -23.38 3.96
C ASP A 300 10.82 -23.25 5.50
N VAL A 301 11.04 -22.06 6.06
CA VAL A 301 10.81 -21.80 7.49
C VAL A 301 9.32 -21.90 7.85
N LEU A 302 8.44 -21.26 7.08
CA LEU A 302 6.99 -21.34 7.29
C LEU A 302 6.51 -22.79 7.21
N ASP A 303 6.92 -23.52 6.17
CA ASP A 303 6.53 -24.91 5.97
C ASP A 303 7.00 -25.78 7.14
N THR A 304 8.23 -25.56 7.64
CA THR A 304 8.74 -26.25 8.83
C THR A 304 7.89 -25.95 10.08
N LEU A 305 7.48 -24.70 10.28
CA LEU A 305 6.63 -24.30 11.42
C LEU A 305 5.25 -24.95 11.34
N LEU A 306 4.62 -24.93 10.16
CA LEU A 306 3.27 -25.49 9.96
C LEU A 306 3.24 -27.02 9.99
N GLU A 307 4.33 -27.68 9.58
CA GLU A 307 4.46 -29.14 9.67
C GLU A 307 4.67 -29.60 11.12
N ARG A 308 5.61 -28.98 11.84
CA ARG A 308 5.99 -29.41 13.19
C ARG A 308 5.11 -28.83 14.30
N LYS A 309 4.38 -27.74 14.04
CA LYS A 309 3.44 -27.09 14.97
C LYS A 309 4.01 -26.94 16.38
N LYS A 310 3.36 -27.53 17.39
CA LYS A 310 3.76 -27.45 18.81
C LYS A 310 5.15 -28.03 19.10
N GLU A 311 5.68 -28.90 18.23
CA GLU A 311 6.99 -29.50 18.42
C GLU A 311 8.13 -28.50 18.29
N VAL A 312 7.90 -27.32 17.69
CA VAL A 312 8.92 -26.26 17.58
C VAL A 312 8.97 -25.35 18.81
N ILE A 313 7.94 -25.38 19.67
CA ILE A 313 7.85 -24.50 20.86
C ILE A 313 9.08 -24.66 21.78
N PRO A 314 9.61 -25.87 22.06
CA PRO A 314 10.89 -26.04 22.76
C PRO A 314 12.04 -25.21 22.19
N ALA A 315 12.18 -25.18 20.86
CA ALA A 315 13.21 -24.40 20.17
C ALA A 315 12.97 -22.89 20.38
N LEU A 316 11.72 -22.43 20.24
CA LEU A 316 11.36 -21.03 20.44
C LEU A 316 11.60 -20.58 21.89
N LEU A 317 11.24 -21.40 22.88
CA LEU A 317 11.51 -21.11 24.29
C LEU A 317 13.01 -21.01 24.58
N ALA A 318 13.82 -21.90 23.99
CA ALA A 318 15.28 -21.83 24.09
C ALA A 318 15.87 -20.60 23.40
N MET A 319 15.23 -20.11 22.33
CA MET A 319 15.63 -18.90 21.62
C MET A 319 15.31 -17.60 22.37
N LEU A 320 14.42 -17.59 23.37
CA LEU A 320 14.12 -16.38 24.16
C LEU A 320 15.31 -15.86 25.00
N ASP A 321 16.35 -16.67 25.18
CA ASP A 321 17.63 -16.28 25.79
C ASP A 321 18.69 -15.89 24.75
N ASP A 322 18.38 -16.03 23.46
CA ASP A 322 19.34 -15.96 22.38
C ASP A 322 19.46 -14.56 21.78
N LYS A 323 20.45 -13.82 22.27
CA LYS A 323 20.73 -12.43 21.88
C LYS A 323 21.53 -12.30 20.58
N THR A 324 21.66 -13.37 19.78
CA THR A 324 22.38 -13.31 18.49
C THR A 324 21.73 -12.27 17.58
N LEU A 325 22.47 -11.25 17.15
CA LEU A 325 21.99 -10.20 16.25
C LEU A 325 21.82 -10.74 14.83
N LEU A 326 20.78 -10.24 14.16
CA LEU A 326 20.34 -10.65 12.83
C LEU A 326 20.43 -9.47 11.85
N PRO A 327 20.62 -9.74 10.55
CA PRO A 327 20.87 -8.72 9.53
C PRO A 327 19.58 -8.01 9.05
N PHE A 328 18.65 -7.73 9.96
CA PHE A 328 17.43 -6.98 9.68
C PHE A 328 16.88 -6.35 10.96
N ASP A 329 16.02 -5.35 10.78
CA ASP A 329 15.47 -4.57 11.88
C ASP A 329 14.50 -5.37 12.74
N ARG A 330 14.53 -5.12 14.05
CA ARG A 330 13.42 -5.50 14.93
C ARG A 330 12.14 -4.88 14.38
N SER A 331 11.08 -5.68 14.26
CA SER A 331 9.80 -5.13 13.77
C SER A 331 9.23 -4.18 14.83
N SER A 332 8.74 -3.02 14.40
CA SER A 332 8.01 -2.08 15.26
C SER A 332 6.72 -2.67 15.83
N SER A 333 6.25 -3.79 15.25
CA SER A 333 5.09 -4.54 15.75
C SER A 333 5.39 -5.40 16.98
N GLN A 334 6.67 -5.56 17.35
CA GLN A 334 7.09 -6.33 18.52
C GLN A 334 7.15 -5.44 19.76
N VAL A 335 6.18 -5.64 20.67
CA VAL A 335 5.96 -4.75 21.82
C VAL A 335 6.64 -5.24 23.11
N ILE A 336 7.07 -6.51 23.16
CA ILE A 336 7.69 -7.07 24.38
C ILE A 336 9.03 -6.39 24.64
N SER A 337 9.11 -5.63 25.73
CA SER A 337 10.29 -4.90 26.17
C SER A 337 11.43 -5.87 26.54
N ASP A 338 12.60 -5.70 25.91
CA ASP A 338 13.82 -6.42 26.27
C ASP A 338 14.68 -5.64 27.27
N GLU A 339 15.80 -6.22 27.72
CA GLU A 339 16.72 -5.56 28.65
C GLU A 339 17.28 -4.23 28.10
N LEU A 340 17.43 -4.11 26.77
CA LEU A 340 17.91 -2.88 26.16
C LEU A 340 16.81 -1.80 26.23
N ASP A 341 15.56 -2.16 25.91
CA ASP A 341 14.41 -1.28 26.05
C ASP A 341 14.28 -0.79 27.51
N GLN A 342 14.36 -1.69 28.49
CA GLN A 342 14.30 -1.34 29.93
C GLN A 342 15.44 -0.40 30.35
N THR A 343 16.66 -0.69 29.91
CA THR A 343 17.81 0.18 30.24
C THR A 343 17.64 1.57 29.63
N LEU A 344 17.03 1.65 28.45
CA LEU A 344 16.72 2.91 27.80
C LEU A 344 15.59 3.67 28.50
N GLU A 345 14.54 2.97 28.95
CA GLU A 345 13.47 3.57 29.76
C GLU A 345 14.04 4.16 31.07
N GLU A 346 14.89 3.41 31.76
CA GLU A 346 15.57 3.86 32.99
C GLU A 346 16.48 5.07 32.75
N SER A 347 17.01 5.21 31.54
CA SER A 347 17.81 6.39 31.13
C SER A 347 16.97 7.64 30.84
N GLY A 348 15.64 7.54 30.93
CA GLY A 348 14.70 8.64 30.65
C GLY A 348 14.36 8.80 29.17
N ASN A 349 14.65 7.80 28.34
CA ASN A 349 14.27 7.81 26.93
C ASN A 349 12.85 7.26 26.78
N GLU A 350 11.85 8.13 26.73
CA GLU A 350 10.44 7.77 26.56
C GLU A 350 10.16 6.99 25.25
N ASN A 351 11.08 7.02 24.29
CA ASN A 351 11.02 6.31 23.01
C ASN A 351 11.98 5.11 22.94
N SER A 352 12.40 4.57 24.08
CA SER A 352 13.26 3.38 24.21
C SER A 352 12.87 2.22 23.30
N SER A 353 11.58 1.84 23.32
CA SER A 353 11.02 0.73 22.54
C SER A 353 11.03 0.97 21.03
N MET A 354 11.19 2.23 20.61
CA MET A 354 11.29 2.65 19.21
C MET A 354 12.73 2.84 18.74
N PHE A 355 13.74 2.61 19.59
CA PHE A 355 15.13 2.73 19.17
C PHE A 355 15.44 1.69 18.09
N PRO A 356 15.86 2.12 16.88
CA PRO A 356 16.11 1.20 15.79
C PRO A 356 17.30 0.30 16.15
N ARG A 357 17.11 -1.01 16.11
CA ARG A 357 18.19 -1.98 16.41
C ARG A 357 18.11 -3.23 15.53
N PRO A 358 19.22 -3.95 15.35
CA PRO A 358 19.19 -5.30 14.81
C PRO A 358 18.21 -6.17 15.61
N SER A 359 17.44 -6.98 14.89
CA SER A 359 16.63 -8.04 15.49
C SER A 359 17.53 -9.12 16.07
N THR A 360 17.01 -9.90 17.01
CA THR A 360 17.67 -11.06 17.60
C THR A 360 16.89 -12.34 17.33
N ARG A 361 17.51 -13.50 17.58
CA ARG A 361 16.77 -14.77 17.61
C ARG A 361 15.68 -14.77 18.70
N ALA A 362 15.90 -14.10 19.82
CA ALA A 362 14.88 -13.89 20.85
C ALA A 362 13.69 -13.08 20.33
N ASP A 363 13.92 -12.03 19.54
CA ASP A 363 12.84 -11.25 18.92
C ASP A 363 11.99 -12.12 17.98
N ILE A 364 12.61 -12.94 17.12
CA ILE A 364 11.87 -13.91 16.28
C ILE A 364 11.02 -14.84 17.16
N ALA A 365 11.63 -15.42 18.19
CA ALA A 365 10.93 -16.35 19.07
C ALA A 365 9.76 -15.69 19.81
N ALA A 366 9.93 -14.45 20.26
CA ALA A 366 8.87 -13.66 20.87
C ALA A 366 7.71 -13.42 19.91
N ALA A 367 7.97 -13.00 18.67
CA ALA A 367 6.91 -12.82 17.67
C ALA A 367 6.16 -14.12 17.34
N LEU A 368 6.84 -15.26 17.37
CA LEU A 368 6.22 -16.57 17.11
C LEU A 368 5.50 -17.13 18.34
N LEU A 369 5.97 -16.87 19.56
CA LEU A 369 5.34 -17.35 20.79
C LEU A 369 4.16 -16.48 21.21
N LEU A 370 4.22 -15.17 20.99
CA LEU A 370 3.19 -14.23 21.41
C LEU A 370 1.77 -14.64 20.99
N PRO A 371 1.49 -14.97 19.71
CA PRO A 371 0.14 -15.39 19.31
C PRO A 371 -0.28 -16.77 19.86
N LEU A 372 0.62 -17.51 20.53
CA LEU A 372 0.33 -18.79 21.19
C LEU A 372 0.07 -18.66 22.69
N VAL A 373 0.48 -17.56 23.32
CA VAL A 373 0.37 -17.45 24.77
C VAL A 373 -0.72 -16.44 25.11
N PRO A 374 -1.89 -16.90 25.60
CA PRO A 374 -3.06 -16.04 25.77
C PRO A 374 -2.88 -15.07 26.94
N ASN A 375 -3.60 -13.94 26.87
CA ASN A 375 -3.69 -12.92 27.93
C ASN A 375 -2.36 -12.27 28.33
N ILE A 376 -1.48 -12.03 27.37
CA ILE A 376 -0.24 -11.28 27.60
C ILE A 376 -0.49 -9.80 27.34
N ASP A 377 -0.25 -8.98 28.34
CA ASP A 377 -0.10 -7.54 28.13
C ASP A 377 1.32 -7.27 27.61
N THR A 378 1.42 -7.09 26.30
CA THR A 378 2.72 -6.90 25.66
C THR A 378 3.44 -5.62 26.08
N TYR A 379 2.72 -4.63 26.62
CA TYR A 379 3.31 -3.36 27.06
C TYR A 379 3.90 -3.45 28.46
N GLU A 380 3.29 -4.26 29.33
CA GLU A 380 3.75 -4.43 30.72
C GLU A 380 4.69 -5.62 30.91
N THR A 381 4.66 -6.60 29.99
CA THR A 381 5.44 -7.84 30.11
C THR A 381 6.83 -7.67 29.52
N GLY A 382 7.86 -7.71 30.37
CA GLY A 382 9.26 -7.79 29.93
C GLY A 382 9.67 -9.19 29.44
N MET A 383 10.76 -9.29 28.67
CA MET A 383 11.21 -10.55 28.04
C MET A 383 11.41 -11.73 29.02
N ASN A 384 11.93 -11.47 30.23
CA ASN A 384 12.13 -12.52 31.24
C ASN A 384 10.80 -13.05 31.77
N GLU A 385 9.85 -12.16 32.06
CA GLU A 385 8.50 -12.55 32.48
C GLU A 385 7.77 -13.29 31.35
N PHE A 386 7.88 -12.78 30.12
CA PHE A 386 7.32 -13.42 28.93
C PHE A 386 7.84 -14.86 28.77
N ARG A 387 9.13 -15.09 29.01
CA ARG A 387 9.72 -16.43 29.01
C ARG A 387 9.13 -17.33 30.07
N ASP A 388 8.99 -16.85 31.30
CA ASP A 388 8.45 -17.64 32.40
C ASP A 388 6.97 -17.99 32.18
N ILE A 389 6.18 -17.04 31.69
CA ILE A 389 4.79 -17.24 31.29
C ILE A 389 4.71 -18.26 30.15
N SER A 390 5.52 -18.08 29.10
CA SER A 390 5.55 -18.97 27.92
C SER A 390 5.97 -20.39 28.30
N LEU A 391 6.98 -20.55 29.16
CA LEU A 391 7.44 -21.85 29.64
C LEU A 391 6.37 -22.53 30.50
N SER A 392 5.68 -21.77 31.36
CA SER A 392 4.59 -22.27 32.21
C SER A 392 3.40 -22.69 31.37
N TRP A 393 3.04 -21.91 30.36
CA TRP A 393 2.02 -22.25 29.37
C TRP A 393 2.38 -23.53 28.63
N TRP A 394 3.59 -23.63 28.06
CA TRP A 394 4.04 -24.84 27.35
C TRP A 394 4.02 -26.08 28.25
N LYS A 395 4.50 -25.98 29.51
CA LYS A 395 4.47 -27.09 30.46
C LYS A 395 3.05 -27.60 30.73
N ARG A 396 2.05 -26.71 30.70
CA ARG A 396 0.63 -27.05 30.86
C ARG A 396 0.07 -27.73 29.61
N VAL A 397 0.45 -27.29 28.42
CA VAL A 397 -0.22 -27.71 27.17
C VAL A 397 0.55 -28.71 26.32
N LYS A 398 1.83 -28.98 26.58
CA LYS A 398 2.69 -29.82 25.73
C LYS A 398 2.11 -31.23 25.47
N ASP A 399 1.45 -31.79 26.47
CA ASP A 399 0.89 -33.14 26.45
C ASP A 399 -0.57 -33.15 25.93
N MET A 400 -1.18 -31.98 25.70
CA MET A 400 -2.51 -31.87 25.10
C MET A 400 -2.45 -32.25 23.62
N SER A 401 -3.45 -32.98 23.14
CA SER A 401 -3.74 -33.09 21.71
C SER A 401 -4.06 -31.72 21.11
N GLU A 402 -3.99 -31.60 19.78
CA GLU A 402 -4.35 -30.35 19.10
C GLU A 402 -5.80 -29.92 19.39
N ILE A 403 -6.73 -30.88 19.48
CA ILE A 403 -8.14 -30.62 19.84
C ILE A 403 -8.24 -30.10 21.28
N GLU A 404 -7.55 -30.73 22.25
CA GLU A 404 -7.55 -30.26 23.64
C GLU A 404 -6.93 -28.87 23.78
N LEU A 405 -5.86 -28.59 23.04
CA LEU A 405 -5.26 -27.26 23.01
C LEU A 405 -6.21 -26.22 22.40
N ALA A 406 -6.86 -26.54 21.29
CA ALA A 406 -7.85 -25.64 20.68
C ALA A 406 -9.01 -25.33 21.63
N ARG A 407 -9.50 -26.34 22.37
CA ARG A 407 -10.50 -26.15 23.45
C ARG A 407 -10.00 -25.23 24.56
N GLU A 408 -8.73 -25.32 24.90
CA GLU A 408 -8.12 -24.44 25.90
C GLU A 408 -8.16 -22.98 25.46
N TYR A 409 -7.79 -22.67 24.20
CA TYR A 409 -7.91 -21.32 23.66
C TYR A 409 -9.37 -20.84 23.60
N LEU A 410 -10.29 -21.73 23.28
CA LEU A 410 -11.72 -21.38 23.21
C LEU A 410 -12.29 -20.97 24.58
N ARG A 411 -11.75 -21.50 25.69
CA ARG A 411 -12.16 -21.14 27.07
C ARG A 411 -11.66 -19.77 27.51
N THR A 412 -10.53 -19.32 26.97
CA THR A 412 -9.95 -18.01 27.25
C THR A 412 -9.79 -17.25 25.95
N PRO A 413 -10.90 -16.91 25.26
CA PRO A 413 -10.81 -16.36 23.92
C PRO A 413 -10.24 -14.94 24.04
N ASP A 414 -8.99 -14.78 23.65
CA ASP A 414 -8.54 -13.48 23.17
C ASP A 414 -9.17 -13.22 21.79
N ARG A 415 -9.22 -11.95 21.38
CA ARG A 415 -9.92 -11.57 20.15
C ARG A 415 -9.27 -12.17 18.90
N GLU A 416 -7.96 -12.38 18.93
CA GLU A 416 -7.15 -12.76 17.76
C GLU A 416 -7.08 -14.29 17.56
N SER A 417 -7.24 -15.08 18.63
CA SER A 417 -7.16 -16.55 18.58
C SER A 417 -8.44 -17.22 18.13
N PHE A 418 -9.58 -16.59 18.37
CA PHE A 418 -10.87 -17.25 18.18
C PHE A 418 -11.10 -17.75 16.75
N GLY A 419 -10.82 -16.94 15.73
CA GLY A 419 -11.09 -17.29 14.32
C GLY A 419 -10.41 -18.60 13.88
N PRO A 420 -9.07 -18.69 13.92
CA PRO A 420 -8.34 -19.91 13.57
C PRO A 420 -8.71 -21.13 14.43
N VAL A 421 -8.94 -20.92 15.74
CA VAL A 421 -9.32 -21.99 16.67
C VAL A 421 -10.71 -22.53 16.36
N ALA A 422 -11.68 -21.64 16.11
CA ALA A 422 -13.04 -22.02 15.75
C ALA A 422 -13.07 -22.74 14.39
N GLU A 423 -12.31 -22.28 13.39
CA GLU A 423 -12.20 -22.97 12.10
C GLU A 423 -11.62 -24.39 12.27
N TYR A 424 -10.56 -24.52 13.08
CA TYR A 424 -9.93 -25.81 13.35
C TYR A 424 -10.90 -26.78 14.05
N LEU A 425 -11.56 -26.34 15.13
CA LEU A 425 -12.51 -27.15 15.88
C LEU A 425 -13.78 -27.46 15.07
N ALA A 426 -14.24 -26.55 14.22
CA ALA A 426 -15.37 -26.82 13.31
C ALA A 426 -15.08 -28.01 12.37
N THR A 427 -13.81 -28.24 12.04
CA THR A 427 -13.38 -29.30 11.12
C THR A 427 -13.01 -30.60 11.86
N HIS A 428 -12.42 -30.51 13.06
CA HIS A 428 -11.83 -31.67 13.76
C HIS A 428 -12.46 -31.98 15.13
N GLY A 429 -13.28 -31.08 15.66
CA GLY A 429 -13.90 -31.18 16.98
C GLY A 429 -15.11 -32.12 17.02
N ASN A 430 -15.79 -32.14 18.17
CA ASN A 430 -17.00 -32.91 18.40
C ASN A 430 -18.21 -31.99 18.71
N GLU A 431 -19.39 -32.59 18.94
CA GLU A 431 -20.63 -31.83 19.22
C GLU A 431 -20.55 -30.87 20.42
N GLU A 432 -19.74 -31.19 21.44
CA GLU A 432 -19.55 -30.29 22.59
C GLU A 432 -18.74 -29.04 22.20
N ASP A 433 -17.79 -29.17 21.27
CA ASP A 433 -17.02 -28.05 20.74
C ASP A 433 -17.90 -27.10 19.95
N PHE A 434 -18.78 -27.66 19.10
CA PHE A 434 -19.70 -26.89 18.26
C PHE A 434 -20.63 -26.03 19.10
N ALA A 435 -21.27 -26.60 20.13
CA ALA A 435 -22.12 -25.84 21.03
C ALA A 435 -21.37 -24.66 21.69
N THR A 436 -20.12 -24.88 22.09
CA THR A 436 -19.28 -23.83 22.71
C THR A 436 -18.92 -22.73 21.69
N ILE A 437 -18.53 -23.11 20.46
CA ILE A 437 -18.21 -22.16 19.40
C ILE A 437 -19.45 -21.32 19.04
N GLU A 438 -20.60 -21.96 18.89
CA GLU A 438 -21.87 -21.33 18.54
C GLU A 438 -22.32 -20.33 19.61
N GLU A 439 -22.16 -20.68 20.90
CA GLU A 439 -22.43 -19.78 22.01
C GLU A 439 -21.54 -18.53 21.95
N LEU A 440 -20.23 -18.71 21.77
CA LEU A 440 -19.26 -17.61 21.71
C LEU A 440 -19.43 -16.74 20.46
N LEU A 441 -19.67 -17.34 19.30
CA LEU A 441 -19.98 -16.62 18.06
C LEU A 441 -21.23 -15.77 18.24
N ALA A 442 -22.30 -16.35 18.79
CA ALA A 442 -23.52 -15.62 19.04
C ALA A 442 -23.26 -14.46 20.02
N ALA A 443 -22.54 -14.69 21.12
CA ALA A 443 -22.20 -13.62 22.06
C ALA A 443 -21.45 -12.46 21.38
N LYS A 444 -20.44 -12.76 20.55
CA LYS A 444 -19.68 -11.74 19.79
C LYS A 444 -20.54 -10.96 18.79
N LEU A 445 -21.42 -11.66 18.06
CA LEU A 445 -22.30 -11.02 17.08
C LEU A 445 -23.28 -10.03 17.71
N PHE A 446 -23.66 -10.23 18.97
CA PHE A 446 -24.60 -9.33 19.65
C PHE A 446 -23.94 -8.41 20.69
N SER A 447 -22.63 -8.53 20.93
CA SER A 447 -21.90 -7.62 21.84
C SER A 447 -21.31 -6.39 21.13
N SER A 448 -21.30 -6.36 19.80
CA SER A 448 -20.75 -5.27 18.99
C SER A 448 -21.85 -4.54 18.23
N THR A 449 -21.80 -3.20 18.19
CA THR A 449 -22.63 -2.39 17.28
C THR A 449 -22.28 -2.62 15.81
N TRP A 450 -21.14 -3.24 15.52
CA TRP A 450 -20.67 -3.62 14.19
C TRP A 450 -20.29 -5.11 14.21
N PRO A 451 -21.28 -6.02 14.09
CA PRO A 451 -21.03 -7.45 14.13
C PRO A 451 -20.13 -7.88 12.97
N ASN A 452 -19.04 -8.56 13.29
CA ASN A 452 -18.17 -9.16 12.30
C ASN A 452 -18.59 -10.61 12.06
N TYR A 453 -19.24 -10.87 10.92
CA TYR A 453 -19.71 -12.19 10.52
C TYR A 453 -18.64 -13.10 9.89
N SER A 454 -17.38 -12.65 9.78
CA SER A 454 -16.33 -13.46 9.16
C SER A 454 -16.07 -14.78 9.88
N GLU A 455 -16.06 -14.79 11.22
CA GLU A 455 -15.86 -16.00 12.04
C GLU A 455 -17.07 -16.95 11.92
N ALA A 456 -18.29 -16.42 12.00
CA ALA A 456 -19.51 -17.20 11.81
C ALA A 456 -19.58 -17.83 10.41
N ARG A 457 -19.11 -17.12 9.39
CA ARG A 457 -19.01 -17.63 8.03
C ARG A 457 -18.05 -18.80 7.93
N ALA A 458 -16.84 -18.66 8.46
CA ALA A 458 -15.84 -19.73 8.45
C ALA A 458 -16.36 -20.98 9.18
N TYR A 459 -17.03 -20.80 10.32
CA TYR A 459 -17.69 -21.88 11.05
C TYR A 459 -18.77 -22.58 10.21
N VAL A 460 -19.68 -21.81 9.62
CA VAL A 460 -20.77 -22.35 8.78
C VAL A 460 -20.22 -23.06 7.54
N GLN A 461 -19.17 -22.53 6.90
CA GLN A 461 -18.50 -23.18 5.77
C GLN A 461 -17.88 -24.52 6.16
N ALA A 462 -17.24 -24.61 7.33
CA ALA A 462 -16.60 -25.83 7.80
C ALA A 462 -17.63 -26.92 8.18
N ARG A 463 -18.76 -26.52 8.78
CA ARG A 463 -19.84 -27.43 9.23
C ARG A 463 -20.83 -27.80 8.12
N GLY A 464 -20.96 -26.98 7.08
CA GLY A 464 -21.96 -27.17 6.03
C GLY A 464 -23.38 -27.25 6.60
N ASN A 465 -24.18 -28.21 6.13
CA ASN A 465 -25.59 -28.37 6.52
C ASN A 465 -25.81 -28.56 8.03
N ASP A 466 -24.81 -29.06 8.75
CA ASP A 466 -24.90 -29.29 10.20
C ASP A 466 -24.90 -27.98 11.00
N ALA A 467 -24.56 -26.83 10.40
CA ALA A 467 -24.65 -25.52 11.03
C ALA A 467 -26.06 -24.90 10.99
N LYS A 468 -27.06 -25.58 10.44
CA LYS A 468 -28.44 -25.05 10.38
C LYS A 468 -29.00 -24.64 11.77
N PRO A 469 -28.88 -25.46 12.83
CA PRO A 469 -29.40 -25.08 14.15
C PRO A 469 -28.76 -23.80 14.72
N PHE A 470 -27.49 -23.57 14.41
CA PHE A 470 -26.80 -22.33 14.78
C PHE A 470 -27.40 -21.11 14.08
N ILE A 471 -27.62 -21.21 12.75
CA ILE A 471 -28.21 -20.12 11.97
C ILE A 471 -29.61 -19.80 12.50
N ASP A 472 -30.44 -20.82 12.73
CA ASP A 472 -31.78 -20.66 13.31
C ASP A 472 -31.72 -19.94 14.68
N THR A 473 -30.69 -20.24 15.50
CA THR A 473 -30.45 -19.57 16.79
C THR A 473 -30.07 -18.10 16.65
N ILE A 474 -29.24 -17.75 15.66
CA ILE A 474 -28.88 -16.35 15.40
C ILE A 474 -30.11 -15.57 14.93
N GLU A 475 -30.94 -16.16 14.07
CA GLU A 475 -32.18 -15.54 13.60
C GLU A 475 -33.15 -15.22 14.72
N GLU A 476 -33.39 -16.18 15.61
CA GLU A 476 -34.25 -15.96 16.78
C GLU A 476 -33.71 -14.82 17.67
N LYS A 477 -32.38 -14.72 17.83
CA LYS A 477 -31.76 -13.63 18.58
C LYS A 477 -31.88 -12.28 17.86
N VAL A 478 -31.72 -12.24 16.55
CA VAL A 478 -31.94 -11.02 15.74
C VAL A 478 -33.38 -10.55 15.88
N GLU A 479 -34.36 -11.45 15.74
CA GLU A 479 -35.79 -11.13 15.87
C GLU A 479 -36.11 -10.55 17.24
N LYS A 480 -35.70 -11.23 18.33
CA LYS A 480 -35.92 -10.74 19.70
C LYS A 480 -35.26 -9.39 19.96
N THR A 481 -34.05 -9.17 19.43
CA THR A 481 -33.35 -7.89 19.59
C THR A 481 -34.06 -6.78 18.80
N ALA A 482 -34.54 -7.09 17.59
CA ALA A 482 -35.33 -6.17 16.79
C ALA A 482 -36.67 -5.81 17.46
N GLU A 483 -37.36 -6.77 18.10
CA GLU A 483 -38.57 -6.50 18.89
C GLU A 483 -38.29 -5.55 20.06
N GLN A 484 -37.18 -5.75 20.77
CA GLN A 484 -36.75 -4.87 21.87
C GLN A 484 -36.46 -3.46 21.37
N LEU A 485 -35.73 -3.32 20.27
CA LEU A 485 -35.42 -2.02 19.65
C LEU A 485 -36.67 -1.33 19.10
N ALA A 486 -37.64 -2.07 18.57
CA ALA A 486 -38.91 -1.54 18.08
C ALA A 486 -39.78 -0.93 19.18
N SER A 487 -39.65 -1.42 20.42
CA SER A 487 -40.36 -0.86 21.58
C SER A 487 -39.82 0.51 22.04
N ALA A 488 -38.69 0.97 21.50
CA ALA A 488 -37.94 2.12 21.98
C ALA A 488 -37.89 3.33 21.02
N GLU A 489 -38.69 3.37 19.94
CA GLU A 489 -38.60 4.39 18.87
C GLU A 489 -37.15 4.63 18.39
N ASN A 490 -36.34 3.56 18.28
CA ASN A 490 -34.93 3.69 17.94
C ASN A 490 -34.71 3.74 16.41
N PRO A 491 -34.15 4.82 15.83
CA PRO A 491 -33.82 4.91 14.40
C PRO A 491 -32.78 3.87 13.94
N GLU A 492 -32.06 3.23 14.86
CA GLU A 492 -31.11 2.15 14.58
C GLU A 492 -31.78 0.82 14.21
N LEU A 493 -33.08 0.65 14.45
CA LEU A 493 -33.80 -0.61 14.20
C LEU A 493 -33.68 -1.09 12.75
N GLU A 494 -33.88 -0.21 11.79
CA GLU A 494 -33.86 -0.58 10.37
C GLU A 494 -32.44 -0.87 9.87
N GLN A 495 -31.44 -0.14 10.40
CA GLN A 495 -30.04 -0.44 10.12
C GLN A 495 -29.61 -1.79 10.72
N PHE A 496 -30.05 -2.08 11.96
CA PHE A 496 -29.84 -3.35 12.63
C PHE A 496 -30.43 -4.51 11.82
N LYS A 497 -31.72 -4.42 11.47
CA LYS A 497 -32.42 -5.46 10.68
C LYS A 497 -31.72 -5.71 9.35
N LYS A 498 -31.48 -4.66 8.55
CA LYS A 498 -30.85 -4.79 7.24
C LYS A 498 -29.48 -5.47 7.34
N ARG A 499 -28.65 -5.02 8.30
CA ARG A 499 -27.31 -5.58 8.50
C ARG A 499 -27.34 -7.08 8.84
N HIS A 500 -28.24 -7.49 9.73
CA HIS A 500 -28.34 -8.88 10.12
C HIS A 500 -29.02 -9.75 9.04
N GLU A 501 -30.02 -9.23 8.34
CA GLU A 501 -30.74 -9.92 7.27
C GLU A 501 -29.80 -10.32 6.12
N ASP A 502 -28.97 -9.39 5.63
CA ASP A 502 -28.01 -9.67 4.56
C ASP A 502 -26.99 -10.75 4.96
N ASN A 503 -26.50 -10.69 6.20
CA ASN A 503 -25.56 -11.68 6.72
C ASN A 503 -26.22 -13.05 6.97
N LEU A 504 -27.45 -13.09 7.48
CA LEU A 504 -28.21 -14.32 7.68
C LEU A 504 -28.57 -14.99 6.35
N LYS A 505 -28.99 -14.20 5.35
CA LYS A 505 -29.19 -14.69 3.98
C LYS A 505 -27.92 -15.35 3.44
N MET A 506 -26.76 -14.72 3.66
CA MET A 506 -25.47 -15.31 3.31
C MET A 506 -25.20 -16.62 4.04
N LEU A 507 -25.34 -16.68 5.37
CA LEU A 507 -25.09 -17.91 6.12
C LEU A 507 -26.01 -19.06 5.66
N ARG A 508 -27.30 -18.77 5.40
CA ARG A 508 -28.25 -19.75 4.84
C ARG A 508 -27.83 -20.26 3.47
N SER A 509 -27.36 -19.38 2.60
CA SER A 509 -26.93 -19.77 1.25
C SER A 509 -25.66 -20.64 1.26
N LEU A 510 -24.78 -20.47 2.25
CA LEU A 510 -23.63 -21.35 2.41
C LEU A 510 -24.02 -22.80 2.68
N ILE A 511 -25.08 -23.00 3.46
CA ILE A 511 -25.63 -24.33 3.80
C ILE A 511 -26.79 -24.75 2.89
N SER A 512 -27.11 -23.99 1.85
CA SER A 512 -28.10 -24.44 0.89
C SER A 512 -27.48 -25.55 0.03
N ASN A 513 -28.30 -26.51 -0.38
CA ASN A 513 -27.90 -27.53 -1.35
C ASN A 513 -27.74 -26.94 -2.77
N GLU A 514 -27.87 -25.62 -2.94
CA GLU A 514 -27.59 -24.96 -4.20
C GLU A 514 -26.11 -25.09 -4.51
N SER A 515 -25.83 -25.60 -5.70
CA SER A 515 -24.48 -25.63 -6.25
C SER A 515 -24.04 -24.21 -6.64
N LEU A 516 -22.73 -24.02 -6.82
CA LEU A 516 -22.20 -22.79 -7.41
C LEU A 516 -22.90 -22.47 -8.74
N GLU A 517 -23.17 -23.50 -9.55
CA GLU A 517 -23.85 -23.36 -10.84
C GLU A 517 -25.30 -22.86 -10.70
N ASP A 518 -26.06 -23.39 -9.74
CA ASP A 518 -27.46 -22.99 -9.53
C ASP A 518 -27.57 -21.49 -9.21
N ILE A 519 -26.69 -21.00 -8.33
CA ILE A 519 -26.63 -19.59 -7.94
C ILE A 519 -26.25 -18.71 -9.14
N LEU A 520 -25.23 -19.13 -9.90
CA LEU A 520 -24.80 -18.41 -11.09
C LEU A 520 -25.88 -18.38 -12.18
N LEU A 521 -26.68 -19.43 -12.32
CA LEU A 521 -27.81 -19.47 -13.26
C LEU A 521 -28.98 -18.56 -12.84
N ARG A 522 -29.22 -18.38 -11.53
CA ARG A 522 -30.19 -17.39 -11.02
C ARG A 522 -29.71 -15.95 -11.23
N ILE A 523 -28.40 -15.71 -11.14
CA ILE A 523 -27.81 -14.44 -11.54
C ILE A 523 -27.97 -14.23 -13.05
N ALA A 524 -27.69 -15.26 -13.85
CA ALA A 524 -27.83 -15.21 -15.30
C ALA A 524 -29.27 -14.92 -15.77
N SER A 525 -30.27 -15.40 -15.04
CA SER A 525 -31.69 -15.12 -15.32
C SER A 525 -32.16 -13.75 -14.83
N GLY A 526 -31.33 -13.03 -14.05
CA GLY A 526 -31.68 -11.76 -13.41
C GLY A 526 -32.54 -11.91 -12.15
N GLU A 527 -32.67 -13.13 -11.61
CA GLU A 527 -33.39 -13.38 -10.36
C GLU A 527 -32.61 -12.85 -9.14
N GLU A 528 -31.27 -12.86 -9.20
CA GLU A 528 -30.38 -12.34 -8.16
C GLU A 528 -29.29 -11.45 -8.73
N ASP A 529 -28.83 -10.48 -7.94
CA ASP A 529 -27.71 -9.60 -8.31
C ASP A 529 -26.36 -10.21 -7.91
N ILE A 530 -25.36 -10.12 -8.79
CA ILE A 530 -24.03 -10.70 -8.57
C ILE A 530 -23.30 -10.06 -7.38
N ASN A 531 -23.48 -8.76 -7.12
CA ASN A 531 -22.81 -8.08 -6.02
C ASN A 531 -23.38 -8.53 -4.69
N SER A 532 -24.71 -8.74 -4.62
CA SER A 532 -25.37 -9.32 -3.44
C SER A 532 -24.91 -10.75 -3.14
N GLN A 533 -24.52 -11.51 -4.17
CA GLN A 533 -24.09 -12.91 -4.05
C GLN A 533 -22.57 -13.10 -3.95
N ARG A 534 -21.80 -12.01 -4.04
CA ARG A 534 -20.34 -12.04 -4.17
C ARG A 534 -19.63 -12.96 -3.17
N GLN A 535 -20.01 -12.83 -1.91
CA GLN A 535 -19.39 -13.56 -0.82
C GLN A 535 -19.75 -15.05 -0.83
N ILE A 536 -20.97 -15.37 -1.26
CA ILE A 536 -21.44 -16.76 -1.40
C ILE A 536 -20.73 -17.43 -2.56
N LEU A 537 -20.62 -16.74 -3.71
CA LEU A 537 -19.89 -17.24 -4.88
C LEU A 537 -18.42 -17.55 -4.54
N ALA A 538 -17.72 -16.62 -3.87
CA ALA A 538 -16.35 -16.83 -3.41
C ALA A 538 -16.22 -18.05 -2.49
N SER A 539 -17.21 -18.26 -1.61
CA SER A 539 -17.23 -19.38 -0.67
C SER A 539 -17.49 -20.72 -1.37
N LYS A 540 -18.52 -20.80 -2.22
CA LYS A 540 -18.87 -22.02 -2.96
C LYS A 540 -17.74 -22.41 -3.93
N ALA A 541 -17.13 -21.43 -4.60
CA ALA A 541 -15.98 -21.65 -5.46
C ALA A 541 -14.75 -22.21 -4.72
N GLN A 542 -14.49 -21.83 -3.46
CA GLN A 542 -13.42 -22.44 -2.64
C GLN A 542 -13.64 -23.92 -2.32
N THR A 543 -14.90 -24.38 -2.36
CA THR A 543 -15.28 -25.78 -2.10
C THR A 543 -15.49 -26.60 -3.38
N THR A 544 -15.46 -25.94 -4.54
CA THR A 544 -15.62 -26.56 -5.86
C THR A 544 -14.26 -26.64 -6.52
N SER A 545 -13.99 -27.65 -7.35
CA SER A 545 -12.69 -27.68 -8.02
C SER A 545 -12.54 -26.45 -8.94
N PRO A 546 -11.31 -25.99 -9.20
CA PRO A 546 -11.09 -24.81 -10.05
C PRO A 546 -11.70 -24.98 -11.45
N GLN A 547 -11.58 -26.19 -12.02
CA GLN A 547 -12.16 -26.54 -13.30
C GLN A 547 -13.70 -26.46 -13.28
N GLU A 548 -14.34 -27.10 -12.29
CA GLU A 548 -15.81 -27.06 -12.15
C GLU A 548 -16.32 -25.63 -11.93
N SER A 549 -15.59 -24.81 -11.17
CA SER A 549 -15.94 -23.41 -10.93
C SER A 549 -15.95 -22.63 -12.24
N ILE A 550 -14.89 -22.74 -13.06
CA ILE A 550 -14.84 -22.07 -14.36
C ILE A 550 -15.95 -22.57 -15.28
N GLU A 551 -16.23 -23.88 -15.31
CA GLU A 551 -17.35 -24.40 -16.09
C GLU A 551 -18.71 -23.81 -15.69
N ALA A 552 -18.95 -23.69 -14.38
CA ALA A 552 -20.17 -23.09 -13.85
C ALA A 552 -20.30 -21.62 -14.28
N PHE A 553 -19.23 -20.83 -14.17
CA PHE A 553 -19.22 -19.44 -14.63
C PHE A 553 -19.47 -19.31 -16.13
N VAL A 554 -18.81 -20.14 -16.94
CA VAL A 554 -18.96 -20.11 -18.42
C VAL A 554 -20.38 -20.46 -18.84
N ARG A 555 -20.96 -21.50 -18.23
CA ARG A 555 -22.34 -21.89 -18.50
C ARG A 555 -23.33 -20.80 -18.12
N ALA A 556 -23.16 -20.19 -16.95
CA ALA A 556 -24.02 -19.10 -16.51
C ALA A 556 -23.87 -17.86 -17.41
N ALA A 557 -22.65 -17.50 -17.81
CA ALA A 557 -22.42 -16.42 -18.74
C ALA A 557 -23.10 -16.68 -20.09
N ASP A 558 -22.99 -17.88 -20.66
CA ASP A 558 -23.67 -18.26 -21.90
C ASP A 558 -25.20 -18.20 -21.78
N ALA A 559 -25.74 -18.61 -20.62
CA ALA A 559 -27.17 -18.58 -20.32
C ALA A 559 -27.73 -17.15 -20.08
N ALA A 560 -26.89 -16.21 -19.63
CA ALA A 560 -27.32 -14.88 -19.24
C ALA A 560 -27.82 -14.06 -20.43
N THR A 561 -29.08 -13.65 -20.44
CA THR A 561 -29.64 -12.87 -21.56
C THR A 561 -29.22 -11.40 -21.50
N ASP A 562 -29.14 -10.87 -20.28
CA ASP A 562 -28.63 -9.52 -19.99
C ASP A 562 -27.11 -9.45 -20.28
N PRO A 563 -26.68 -8.56 -21.20
CA PRO A 563 -25.27 -8.37 -21.49
C PRO A 563 -24.44 -7.97 -20.27
N THR A 564 -25.00 -7.22 -19.30
CA THR A 564 -24.26 -6.74 -18.12
C THR A 564 -23.94 -7.90 -17.19
N ALA A 565 -24.95 -8.68 -16.79
CA ALA A 565 -24.77 -9.89 -16.00
C ALA A 565 -23.80 -10.87 -16.68
N ARG A 566 -23.93 -11.07 -18.01
CA ARG A 566 -23.02 -11.90 -18.80
C ARG A 566 -21.56 -11.45 -18.67
N SER A 567 -21.30 -10.16 -18.85
CA SER A 567 -19.95 -9.58 -18.73
C SER A 567 -19.41 -9.69 -17.31
N GLN A 568 -20.23 -9.43 -16.29
CA GLN A 568 -19.84 -9.56 -14.88
C GLN A 568 -19.48 -11.01 -14.52
N LEU A 569 -20.29 -11.99 -14.92
CA LEU A 569 -20.02 -13.41 -14.70
C LEU A 569 -18.68 -13.84 -15.34
N LEU A 570 -18.39 -13.36 -16.56
CA LEU A 570 -17.10 -13.57 -17.20
C LEU A 570 -15.96 -12.92 -16.40
N ALA A 571 -16.08 -11.65 -16.03
CA ALA A 571 -15.05 -10.94 -15.26
C ALA A 571 -14.74 -11.65 -13.92
N TRP A 572 -15.76 -12.18 -13.26
CA TRP A 572 -15.64 -12.97 -12.03
C TRP A 572 -14.88 -14.27 -12.26
N SER A 573 -15.14 -14.99 -13.35
CA SER A 573 -14.36 -16.19 -13.69
C SER A 573 -12.87 -15.88 -13.82
N GLY A 574 -12.52 -14.74 -14.43
CA GLY A 574 -11.14 -14.27 -14.54
C GLY A 574 -10.49 -13.87 -13.21
N TYR A 575 -11.27 -13.47 -12.20
CA TYR A 575 -10.77 -13.28 -10.84
C TYR A 575 -10.37 -14.61 -10.20
N PHE A 576 -11.17 -15.67 -10.38
CA PHE A 576 -10.84 -16.99 -9.84
C PHE A 576 -9.59 -17.60 -10.50
N ILE A 577 -9.47 -17.52 -11.83
CA ILE A 577 -8.28 -18.01 -12.55
C ILE A 577 -6.99 -17.35 -12.00
N ARG A 578 -7.03 -16.04 -11.73
CA ARG A 578 -5.86 -15.28 -11.23
C ARG A 578 -5.46 -15.62 -9.80
N ASN A 579 -6.43 -15.98 -8.95
CA ASN A 579 -6.14 -16.31 -7.56
C ASN A 579 -5.73 -17.77 -7.38
N ASP A 580 -6.06 -18.62 -8.36
CA ASP A 580 -5.70 -20.03 -8.35
C ASP A 580 -4.61 -20.34 -9.38
N ASN A 581 -3.41 -19.77 -9.15
CA ASN A 581 -2.24 -19.95 -10.00
C ASN A 581 -1.66 -21.39 -9.96
N SER A 582 -2.30 -22.31 -9.24
CA SER A 582 -1.71 -23.63 -8.95
C SER A 582 -2.12 -24.73 -9.93
N ALA A 583 -3.25 -24.58 -10.62
CA ALA A 583 -3.83 -25.62 -11.47
C ALA A 583 -3.74 -25.28 -12.96
N LYS A 584 -3.26 -26.23 -13.77
CA LYS A 584 -3.46 -26.18 -15.23
C LYS A 584 -4.93 -26.44 -15.52
N LEU A 585 -5.66 -25.40 -15.92
CA LEU A 585 -7.07 -25.49 -16.27
C LEU A 585 -7.24 -25.92 -17.73
N GLU A 586 -8.22 -26.77 -18.00
CA GLU A 586 -8.54 -27.23 -19.35
C GLU A 586 -9.63 -26.38 -19.98
N LEU A 587 -9.51 -26.13 -21.29
CA LEU A 587 -10.55 -25.48 -22.08
C LEU A 587 -11.68 -26.47 -22.40
N THR A 588 -12.60 -26.65 -21.46
CA THR A 588 -13.84 -27.41 -21.64
C THR A 588 -14.97 -26.50 -22.16
N ARG A 589 -16.19 -27.02 -22.37
CA ARG A 589 -17.38 -26.23 -22.79
C ARG A 589 -17.16 -25.42 -24.09
N LYS A 590 -16.55 -26.06 -25.10
CA LYS A 590 -16.14 -25.40 -26.35
C LYS A 590 -17.29 -24.70 -27.09
N GLU A 591 -18.51 -25.26 -27.04
CA GLU A 591 -19.65 -24.66 -27.76
C GLU A 591 -20.19 -23.42 -27.06
N GLU A 592 -20.20 -23.40 -25.73
CA GLU A 592 -20.49 -22.21 -24.90
C GLU A 592 -19.45 -21.12 -25.18
N TRP A 593 -18.16 -21.45 -25.19
CA TRP A 593 -17.10 -20.50 -25.54
C TRP A 593 -17.25 -19.95 -26.95
N LYS A 594 -17.59 -20.78 -27.96
CA LYS A 594 -17.84 -20.29 -29.33
C LYS A 594 -18.95 -19.24 -29.36
N ARG A 595 -20.03 -19.44 -28.61
CA ARG A 595 -21.13 -18.46 -28.53
C ARG A 595 -20.71 -17.18 -27.83
N LEU A 596 -20.00 -17.29 -26.71
CA LEU A 596 -19.47 -16.13 -25.98
C LEU A 596 -18.46 -15.33 -26.81
N LEU A 597 -17.56 -15.99 -27.54
CA LEU A 597 -16.60 -15.37 -28.46
C LEU A 597 -17.25 -14.79 -29.73
N ALA A 598 -18.51 -15.10 -30.01
CA ALA A 598 -19.29 -14.54 -31.10
C ALA A 598 -20.23 -13.40 -30.64
N ASP A 599 -20.28 -13.11 -29.33
CA ASP A 599 -21.17 -12.11 -28.77
C ASP A 599 -20.51 -10.72 -28.71
N ASP A 600 -20.77 -9.90 -29.71
CA ASP A 600 -20.19 -8.55 -29.84
C ASP A 600 -21.00 -7.46 -29.11
N ARG A 601 -21.99 -7.83 -28.28
CA ARG A 601 -22.73 -6.86 -27.46
C ARG A 601 -21.80 -6.23 -26.42
N ASN A 602 -22.02 -4.94 -26.14
CA ASN A 602 -21.22 -4.13 -25.23
C ASN A 602 -22.10 -3.48 -24.14
N PRO A 603 -22.28 -4.11 -22.96
CA PRO A 603 -23.23 -3.70 -21.93
C PRO A 603 -22.98 -2.32 -21.31
N GLN A 604 -21.74 -1.83 -21.33
CA GLN A 604 -21.31 -0.66 -20.57
C GLN A 604 -20.37 0.25 -21.39
N GLY A 605 -20.46 0.21 -22.73
CA GLY A 605 -19.65 1.03 -23.63
C GLY A 605 -18.15 0.68 -23.69
N ASN A 606 -17.62 -0.10 -22.74
CA ASN A 606 -16.17 -0.24 -22.56
C ASN A 606 -15.55 -1.48 -23.22
N THR A 607 -16.21 -2.65 -23.22
CA THR A 607 -15.59 -3.89 -23.73
C THR A 607 -16.66 -4.89 -24.19
N PRO A 608 -16.62 -5.37 -25.45
CA PRO A 608 -17.51 -6.43 -25.91
C PRO A 608 -17.38 -7.72 -25.09
N ILE A 609 -18.48 -8.46 -24.98
CA ILE A 609 -18.49 -9.77 -24.32
C ILE A 609 -17.47 -10.72 -24.97
N SER A 610 -17.37 -10.72 -26.30
CA SER A 610 -16.39 -11.50 -27.07
C SER A 610 -14.95 -11.22 -26.67
N ALA A 611 -14.59 -9.95 -26.44
CA ALA A 611 -13.25 -9.57 -25.98
C ALA A 611 -12.97 -10.01 -24.54
N THR A 612 -13.98 -9.94 -23.66
CA THR A 612 -13.85 -10.43 -22.27
C THR A 612 -13.68 -11.94 -22.24
N ALA A 613 -14.49 -12.68 -23.01
CA ALA A 613 -14.39 -14.12 -23.15
C ALA A 613 -13.02 -14.55 -23.73
N ALA A 614 -12.53 -13.84 -24.75
CA ALA A 614 -11.25 -14.14 -25.36
C ALA A 614 -10.07 -13.97 -24.39
N TRP A 615 -10.11 -12.91 -23.58
CA TRP A 615 -9.10 -12.69 -22.53
C TRP A 615 -9.10 -13.83 -21.50
N ILE A 616 -10.28 -14.31 -21.09
CA ILE A 616 -10.39 -15.45 -20.16
C ILE A 616 -9.84 -16.73 -20.79
N VAL A 617 -10.20 -17.02 -22.04
CA VAL A 617 -9.71 -18.20 -22.76
C VAL A 617 -8.18 -18.20 -22.86
N GLU A 618 -7.54 -17.07 -23.20
CA GLU A 618 -6.08 -17.00 -23.20
C GLU A 618 -5.48 -17.16 -21.80
N SER A 619 -6.14 -16.62 -20.77
CA SER A 619 -5.70 -16.72 -19.36
C SER A 619 -5.67 -18.17 -18.84
N LEU A 620 -6.50 -19.07 -19.39
CA LEU A 620 -6.52 -20.49 -18.98
C LEU A 620 -5.25 -21.24 -19.41
N TYR A 621 -4.58 -20.81 -20.48
CA TYR A 621 -3.40 -21.51 -21.03
C TYR A 621 -2.09 -21.00 -20.44
N ASP A 622 -2.10 -19.79 -19.88
CA ASP A 622 -0.92 -19.13 -19.36
C ASP A 622 -1.34 -18.11 -18.29
N ALA A 623 -1.63 -18.63 -17.09
CA ALA A 623 -2.07 -17.83 -15.96
C ALA A 623 -1.03 -16.77 -15.55
N GLU A 624 0.25 -17.04 -15.80
CA GLU A 624 1.35 -16.12 -15.51
C GLU A 624 1.40 -14.96 -16.52
N SER A 625 0.90 -15.13 -17.76
CA SER A 625 0.81 -14.04 -18.75
C SER A 625 -0.46 -13.20 -18.66
N VAL A 626 -1.34 -13.39 -17.67
CA VAL A 626 -2.56 -12.58 -17.53
C VAL A 626 -2.25 -11.08 -17.42
N ALA A 627 -1.18 -10.74 -16.70
CA ALA A 627 -0.67 -9.37 -16.63
C ALA A 627 -0.18 -8.89 -18.01
N GLU A 628 0.57 -9.73 -18.73
CA GLU A 628 1.08 -9.43 -20.08
C GLU A 628 -0.05 -9.27 -21.09
N LEU A 629 -1.06 -10.13 -21.08
CA LEU A 629 -2.25 -10.05 -21.94
C LEU A 629 -3.04 -8.77 -21.68
N THR A 630 -3.14 -8.38 -20.41
CA THR A 630 -3.76 -7.11 -20.01
C THR A 630 -2.97 -5.93 -20.57
N GLN A 631 -1.64 -5.96 -20.44
CA GLN A 631 -0.77 -4.90 -20.95
C GLN A 631 -0.71 -4.86 -22.48
N PHE A 632 -0.61 -6.01 -23.12
CA PHE A 632 -0.71 -6.19 -24.57
C PHE A 632 -1.99 -5.54 -25.08
N ARG A 633 -3.14 -5.90 -24.50
CA ARG A 633 -4.43 -5.32 -24.87
C ARG A 633 -4.44 -3.80 -24.69
N ARG A 634 -3.92 -3.29 -23.57
CA ARG A 634 -3.81 -1.84 -23.32
C ARG A 634 -3.01 -1.12 -24.40
N MET A 635 -1.84 -1.65 -24.77
CA MET A 635 -0.93 -1.02 -25.73
C MET A 635 -1.42 -1.07 -27.18
N THR A 636 -2.22 -2.06 -27.53
CA THR A 636 -2.54 -2.36 -28.94
C THR A 636 -3.96 -1.99 -29.35
N GLY A 637 -4.81 -1.58 -28.40
CA GLY A 637 -6.15 -1.15 -28.74
C GLY A 637 -7.05 -2.28 -29.22
N ARG A 638 -7.94 -1.91 -30.14
CA ARG A 638 -8.86 -2.83 -30.79
C ARG A 638 -8.11 -3.91 -31.56
N ALA A 639 -7.02 -3.57 -32.24
CA ALA A 639 -6.25 -4.52 -33.04
C ALA A 639 -5.68 -5.69 -32.21
N GLY A 640 -5.20 -5.45 -31.00
CA GLY A 640 -4.77 -6.56 -30.14
C GLY A 640 -5.92 -7.27 -29.46
N SER A 641 -7.04 -6.58 -29.17
CA SER A 641 -8.26 -7.26 -28.73
C SER A 641 -8.76 -8.24 -29.81
N ASP A 642 -8.70 -7.85 -31.08
CA ASP A 642 -9.05 -8.67 -32.23
C ASP A 642 -8.07 -9.86 -32.39
N LEU A 643 -6.77 -9.65 -32.17
CA LEU A 643 -5.80 -10.76 -32.15
C LEU A 643 -6.07 -11.75 -31.02
N ILE A 644 -6.30 -11.26 -29.79
CA ILE A 644 -6.66 -12.11 -28.64
C ILE A 644 -7.94 -12.89 -28.95
N LEU A 645 -8.93 -12.25 -29.56
CA LEU A 645 -10.17 -12.89 -30.01
C LEU A 645 -9.91 -13.99 -31.05
N SER A 646 -9.10 -13.71 -32.07
CA SER A 646 -8.74 -14.71 -33.09
C SER A 646 -7.97 -15.89 -32.51
N ARG A 647 -7.04 -15.64 -31.57
CA ARG A 647 -6.31 -16.69 -30.86
C ARG A 647 -7.24 -17.55 -30.00
N ALA A 648 -8.13 -16.92 -29.23
CA ALA A 648 -9.12 -17.62 -28.42
C ALA A 648 -10.05 -18.48 -29.29
N LYS A 649 -10.53 -17.96 -30.43
CA LYS A 649 -11.31 -18.73 -31.41
C LYS A 649 -10.53 -19.94 -31.92
N ALA A 650 -9.27 -19.74 -32.34
CA ALA A 650 -8.41 -20.84 -32.79
C ALA A 650 -8.21 -21.92 -31.71
N ARG A 651 -8.03 -21.55 -30.43
CA ARG A 651 -7.92 -22.51 -29.32
C ARG A 651 -9.19 -23.31 -29.10
N VAL A 652 -10.34 -22.64 -29.09
CA VAL A 652 -11.64 -23.31 -28.92
C VAL A 652 -11.92 -24.26 -30.10
N GLU A 653 -11.57 -23.87 -31.32
CA GLU A 653 -11.75 -24.66 -32.54
C GLU A 653 -10.67 -25.75 -32.73
N GLY A 654 -9.54 -25.66 -32.02
CA GLY A 654 -8.39 -26.56 -32.20
C GLY A 654 -7.60 -26.29 -33.48
N GLY A 655 -7.62 -25.04 -33.97
CA GLY A 655 -6.85 -24.58 -35.13
C GLY A 655 -5.46 -24.05 -34.75
N ASP A 656 -4.72 -23.61 -35.77
CA ASP A 656 -3.42 -22.98 -35.59
C ASP A 656 -3.57 -21.64 -34.86
N ILE A 657 -2.85 -21.49 -33.74
CA ILE A 657 -2.92 -20.30 -32.89
C ILE A 657 -1.99 -19.23 -33.48
N PRO A 658 -2.52 -18.07 -33.95
CA PRO A 658 -1.68 -16.98 -34.45
C PRO A 658 -0.68 -16.53 -33.39
N PRO A 659 0.64 -16.43 -33.66
CA PRO A 659 1.61 -15.98 -32.66
C PRO A 659 1.34 -14.51 -32.28
N PHE A 660 1.76 -14.12 -31.07
CA PHE A 660 1.83 -12.68 -30.76
C PHE A 660 2.91 -12.04 -31.63
N PRO A 661 2.60 -10.93 -32.31
CA PRO A 661 3.57 -10.22 -33.14
C PRO A 661 4.64 -9.59 -32.25
N LYS A 662 5.86 -9.53 -32.76
CA LYS A 662 7.01 -8.90 -32.11
C LYS A 662 7.52 -7.75 -32.97
N ALA A 663 8.16 -6.77 -32.34
CA ALA A 663 8.84 -5.70 -33.07
C ALA A 663 9.91 -6.25 -34.03
N SER A 664 10.54 -7.38 -33.65
CA SER A 664 11.51 -8.11 -34.48
C SER A 664 10.92 -8.75 -35.74
N ASP A 665 9.59 -8.83 -35.88
CA ASP A 665 8.94 -9.35 -37.08
C ASP A 665 8.93 -8.31 -38.23
N VAL A 666 9.30 -7.06 -37.94
CA VAL A 666 9.46 -5.97 -38.93
C VAL A 666 10.91 -5.96 -39.42
N SER A 667 11.14 -5.95 -40.74
CA SER A 667 12.51 -5.88 -41.28
C SER A 667 13.17 -4.53 -40.94
N GLU A 668 14.51 -4.49 -40.85
CA GLU A 668 15.25 -3.26 -40.50
C GLU A 668 15.00 -2.12 -41.50
N GLU A 669 14.86 -2.45 -42.79
CA GLU A 669 14.53 -1.48 -43.83
C GLU A 669 13.15 -0.86 -43.58
N ARG A 670 12.14 -1.71 -43.34
CA ARG A 670 10.78 -1.26 -43.07
C ARG A 670 10.68 -0.48 -41.76
N ALA A 671 11.43 -0.91 -40.75
CA ALA A 671 11.50 -0.22 -39.47
C ALA A 671 12.06 1.20 -39.62
N SER A 672 13.11 1.36 -40.44
CA SER A 672 13.71 2.66 -40.74
C SER A 672 12.75 3.57 -41.52
N GLU A 673 12.01 3.01 -42.49
CA GLU A 673 10.97 3.73 -43.23
C GLU A 673 9.87 4.26 -42.30
N ILE A 674 9.33 3.42 -41.41
CA ILE A 674 8.25 3.80 -40.49
C ILE A 674 8.71 4.90 -39.55
N ARG A 675 9.92 4.80 -39.00
CA ARG A 675 10.48 5.84 -38.13
C ARG A 675 10.61 7.16 -38.86
N ALA A 676 11.17 7.16 -40.07
CA ALA A 676 11.28 8.36 -40.89
C ALA A 676 9.90 8.95 -41.25
N GLU A 677 8.93 8.10 -41.58
CA GLU A 677 7.57 8.51 -41.92
C GLU A 677 6.86 9.16 -40.71
N ILE A 678 6.91 8.53 -39.54
CA ILE A 678 6.37 9.10 -38.29
C ILE A 678 6.99 10.46 -37.98
N LEU A 679 8.32 10.57 -38.08
CA LEU A 679 9.01 11.84 -37.83
C LEU A 679 8.61 12.91 -38.84
N SER A 680 8.45 12.55 -40.12
CA SER A 680 8.00 13.50 -41.14
C SER A 680 6.56 13.97 -40.95
N LEU A 681 5.72 13.14 -40.31
CA LEU A 681 4.33 13.45 -40.00
C LEU A 681 4.16 14.11 -38.62
N SER A 682 5.23 14.27 -37.83
CA SER A 682 5.17 14.83 -36.47
C SER A 682 4.56 16.24 -36.40
N GLU A 683 4.70 17.03 -37.46
CA GLU A 683 4.08 18.36 -37.58
C GLU A 683 2.62 18.31 -38.10
N ASN A 684 2.17 17.18 -38.66
CA ASN A 684 0.83 16.97 -39.20
C ASN A 684 0.07 15.87 -38.45
N ARG A 685 -0.51 16.26 -37.31
CA ARG A 685 -1.12 15.35 -36.32
C ARG A 685 -2.18 14.42 -36.89
N GLY A 686 -3.08 14.92 -37.76
CA GLY A 686 -4.14 14.11 -38.34
C GLY A 686 -3.61 13.00 -39.26
N GLU A 687 -2.57 13.30 -40.05
CA GLU A 687 -1.92 12.30 -40.90
C GLU A 687 -1.07 11.32 -40.07
N LEU A 688 -0.36 11.81 -39.05
CA LEU A 688 0.37 10.94 -38.12
C LEU A 688 -0.58 9.96 -37.41
N ARG A 689 -1.73 10.43 -36.93
CA ARG A 689 -2.75 9.61 -36.29
C ARG A 689 -3.29 8.54 -37.23
N ALA A 690 -3.71 8.93 -38.44
CA ALA A 690 -4.13 7.99 -39.47
C ALA A 690 -3.04 6.94 -39.76
N LYS A 691 -1.77 7.39 -39.81
CA LYS A 691 -0.64 6.50 -40.04
C LYS A 691 -0.44 5.49 -38.91
N LEU A 692 -0.48 5.92 -37.64
CA LEU A 692 -0.35 5.03 -36.48
C LEU A 692 -1.48 3.99 -36.43
N SER A 693 -2.68 4.41 -36.81
CA SER A 693 -3.84 3.51 -36.96
C SER A 693 -3.64 2.47 -38.08
N ASP A 694 -2.97 2.83 -39.16
CA ASP A 694 -2.69 1.93 -40.30
C ASP A 694 -1.51 0.95 -40.06
N LEU A 695 -0.70 1.16 -39.01
CA LEU A 695 0.40 0.25 -38.68
C LEU A 695 -0.12 -1.12 -38.20
N SER A 696 0.52 -2.20 -38.68
CA SER A 696 0.31 -3.55 -38.13
C SER A 696 0.76 -3.63 -36.67
N LEU A 697 0.32 -4.65 -35.93
CA LEU A 697 0.67 -4.80 -34.50
C LEU A 697 2.19 -4.90 -34.26
N ALA A 698 2.94 -5.57 -35.14
CA ALA A 698 4.40 -5.65 -35.08
C ALA A 698 5.05 -4.27 -35.28
N GLU A 699 4.56 -3.52 -36.28
CA GLU A 699 4.99 -2.15 -36.57
C GLU A 699 4.62 -1.18 -35.43
N ARG A 700 3.49 -1.40 -34.74
CA ARG A 700 3.13 -0.64 -33.54
C ARG A 700 4.12 -0.90 -32.42
N PHE A 701 4.46 -2.16 -32.12
CA PHE A 701 5.47 -2.48 -31.09
C PHE A 701 6.86 -1.95 -31.39
N LEU A 702 7.22 -1.84 -32.67
CA LEU A 702 8.46 -1.19 -33.07
C LEU A 702 8.52 0.27 -32.58
N VAL A 703 7.38 0.98 -32.55
CA VAL A 703 7.33 2.42 -32.28
C VAL A 703 6.87 2.75 -30.85
N ILE A 704 6.04 1.92 -30.22
CA ILE A 704 5.56 2.11 -28.83
C ILE A 704 6.26 1.20 -27.80
N GLY A 705 7.10 0.27 -28.26
CA GLY A 705 7.70 -0.78 -27.43
C GLY A 705 6.84 -2.05 -27.34
N GLU A 706 7.46 -3.18 -27.01
CA GLU A 706 6.74 -4.42 -26.69
C GLU A 706 6.22 -4.37 -25.24
N PRO A 707 5.10 -5.04 -24.92
CA PRO A 707 4.73 -5.27 -23.52
C PRO A 707 5.87 -6.04 -22.84
N PRO A 708 6.39 -5.58 -21.68
CA PRO A 708 7.44 -6.25 -20.94
C PRO A 708 7.03 -7.70 -20.65
N SER A 709 7.87 -8.64 -21.08
CA SER A 709 7.71 -10.03 -20.67
C SER A 709 8.09 -10.16 -19.20
N GLN A 710 7.24 -10.86 -18.43
CA GLN A 710 7.22 -11.00 -16.97
C GLN A 710 8.46 -10.49 -16.21
N GLN A 711 8.31 -9.33 -15.57
CA GLN A 711 8.79 -9.22 -14.20
C GLN A 711 7.67 -9.68 -13.27
N PRO A 712 7.96 -10.47 -12.23
CA PRO A 712 6.93 -11.01 -11.35
C PRO A 712 6.09 -9.87 -10.76
N THR A 713 4.83 -9.74 -11.16
CA THR A 713 3.91 -8.71 -10.66
C THR A 713 3.28 -9.13 -9.33
N GLY A 714 4.11 -9.41 -8.32
CA GLY A 714 3.62 -9.25 -6.95
C GLY A 714 3.04 -7.83 -6.83
N ILE A 715 2.01 -7.62 -6.03
CA ILE A 715 1.51 -6.26 -5.77
C ILE A 715 2.58 -5.40 -5.03
N GLY A 716 3.74 -6.00 -4.68
CA GLY A 716 4.99 -5.32 -4.32
C GLY A 716 6.17 -5.55 -5.29
N ALA A 717 5.92 -6.03 -6.52
CA ALA A 717 6.93 -6.34 -7.53
C ALA A 717 6.57 -5.82 -8.95
N SER A 718 5.44 -5.11 -9.10
CA SER A 718 5.38 -3.98 -10.06
C SER A 718 6.19 -2.75 -9.59
N GLN A 719 7.00 -2.92 -8.53
CA GLN A 719 7.98 -1.97 -8.03
C GLN A 719 9.42 -2.57 -8.01
N GLY A 720 9.69 -3.56 -8.87
CA GLY A 720 10.84 -4.46 -8.77
C GLY A 720 11.92 -4.36 -9.85
N GLU A 721 11.61 -3.97 -11.09
CA GLU A 721 12.66 -3.54 -12.01
C GLU A 721 12.16 -2.46 -12.99
N GLY A 722 12.35 -1.19 -12.60
CA GLY A 722 12.27 -0.03 -13.46
C GLY A 722 12.92 -0.28 -14.82
N VAL A 723 12.06 -0.42 -15.84
CA VAL A 723 12.41 -0.26 -17.24
C VAL A 723 13.16 1.06 -17.34
N LYS A 724 14.48 1.03 -17.60
CA LYS A 724 15.26 2.24 -17.89
C LYS A 724 14.46 3.00 -18.96
N GLU A 725 13.93 4.19 -18.64
CA GLU A 725 13.44 5.10 -19.68
C GLU A 725 14.66 5.42 -20.55
N LYS A 726 14.81 4.67 -21.64
CA LYS A 726 15.69 5.09 -22.73
C LYS A 726 15.24 6.51 -23.09
N PRO A 727 16.18 7.43 -23.42
CA PRO A 727 15.82 8.72 -23.96
C PRO A 727 14.71 8.49 -24.98
N LYS A 728 13.53 9.10 -24.74
CA LYS A 728 12.39 8.91 -25.63
C LYS A 728 12.88 9.27 -27.01
N ASP A 729 12.95 8.27 -27.88
CA ASP A 729 13.33 8.46 -29.27
C ASP A 729 12.41 9.56 -29.85
N GLU A 730 12.89 10.34 -30.81
CA GLU A 730 12.10 11.42 -31.43
C GLU A 730 10.75 10.89 -31.95
N VAL A 731 10.69 9.60 -32.32
CA VAL A 731 9.48 8.87 -32.69
C VAL A 731 8.48 8.76 -31.53
N ALA A 732 8.95 8.46 -30.32
CA ALA A 732 8.11 8.36 -29.13
C ALA A 732 7.52 9.74 -28.76
N LEU A 733 8.32 10.80 -28.86
CA LEU A 733 7.85 12.19 -28.65
C LEU A 733 6.80 12.60 -29.71
N ALA A 734 7.01 12.23 -30.97
CA ALA A 734 6.04 12.48 -32.03
C ALA A 734 4.71 11.76 -31.76
N ILE A 735 4.75 10.50 -31.32
CA ILE A 735 3.55 9.71 -30.99
C ILE A 735 2.79 10.31 -29.80
N GLU A 736 3.49 10.71 -28.73
CA GLU A 736 2.86 11.34 -27.55
C GLU A 736 2.06 12.59 -27.92
N SER A 737 2.50 13.34 -28.93
CA SER A 737 1.84 14.59 -29.37
C SER A 737 0.46 14.42 -30.05
N VAL A 738 0.05 13.18 -30.36
CA VAL A 738 -1.21 12.88 -31.08
C VAL A 738 -2.14 11.91 -30.34
N GLN A 739 -1.84 11.56 -29.09
CA GLN A 739 -2.55 10.47 -28.38
C GLN A 739 -3.95 10.81 -27.86
N PHE A 740 -4.25 12.09 -27.62
CA PHE A 740 -5.51 12.52 -27.01
C PHE A 740 -6.12 13.64 -27.84
N GLU A 741 -7.37 13.51 -28.26
CA GLU A 741 -8.09 14.55 -29.00
C GLU A 741 -9.46 14.79 -28.37
N ILE A 742 -9.83 16.06 -28.21
CA ILE A 742 -11.13 16.45 -27.68
C ILE A 742 -12.18 16.21 -28.77
N SER A 743 -13.05 15.22 -28.58
CA SER A 743 -14.06 14.84 -29.56
C SER A 743 -15.40 15.54 -29.36
N GLU A 744 -15.69 15.94 -28.12
CA GLU A 744 -16.95 16.58 -27.76
C GLU A 744 -16.74 17.55 -26.60
N VAL A 745 -17.34 18.72 -26.69
CA VAL A 745 -17.43 19.67 -25.58
C VAL A 745 -18.89 20.01 -25.42
N LYS A 746 -19.44 19.74 -24.23
CA LYS A 746 -20.84 19.95 -23.88
C LYS A 746 -20.90 20.83 -22.65
N VAL A 747 -21.52 21.99 -22.78
CA VAL A 747 -21.72 22.93 -21.67
C VAL A 747 -23.20 23.11 -21.46
N GLU A 748 -23.65 22.81 -20.24
CA GLU A 748 -25.01 22.99 -19.76
C GLU A 748 -24.98 24.07 -18.67
N GLY A 749 -25.37 25.30 -19.01
CA GLY A 749 -25.35 26.45 -18.09
C GLY A 749 -24.43 27.58 -18.56
N GLN A 750 -24.05 28.48 -17.64
CA GLN A 750 -23.13 29.58 -17.92
C GLN A 750 -21.70 29.16 -17.53
N TRP A 751 -20.83 28.99 -18.53
CA TRP A 751 -19.38 28.80 -18.35
C TRP A 751 -18.65 30.10 -18.69
N GLN A 752 -17.71 30.52 -17.84
CA GLN A 752 -17.01 31.81 -17.99
C GLN A 752 -15.58 31.67 -18.53
N GLY A 753 -15.01 30.47 -18.55
CA GLY A 753 -13.67 30.19 -19.10
C GLY A 753 -13.65 29.98 -20.63
N GLU A 754 -12.44 29.89 -21.20
CA GLU A 754 -12.29 29.46 -22.59
C GLU A 754 -12.58 27.95 -22.69
N LEU A 755 -13.49 27.59 -23.60
CA LEU A 755 -13.76 26.18 -23.88
C LEU A 755 -12.69 25.65 -24.80
N PRO A 756 -12.23 24.42 -24.59
CA PRO A 756 -11.29 23.82 -25.51
C PRO A 756 -12.00 23.57 -26.83
N THR A 757 -11.26 23.54 -27.93
CA THR A 757 -11.88 23.34 -29.25
C THR A 757 -12.03 21.85 -29.54
N ILE A 758 -13.17 21.44 -30.09
CA ILE A 758 -13.30 20.07 -30.64
C ILE A 758 -12.21 19.87 -31.71
N GLY A 759 -11.44 18.79 -31.61
CA GLY A 759 -10.28 18.49 -32.43
C GLY A 759 -8.94 18.93 -31.83
N GLU A 760 -8.96 19.63 -30.70
CA GLU A 760 -7.75 20.04 -30.00
C GLU A 760 -7.12 18.84 -29.25
N THR A 761 -5.79 18.74 -29.28
CA THR A 761 -5.08 17.69 -28.56
C THR A 761 -5.18 17.94 -27.07
N PHE A 762 -5.69 16.99 -26.30
CA PHE A 762 -5.79 17.16 -24.85
C PHE A 762 -4.41 16.95 -24.21
N THR A 763 -3.76 18.04 -23.84
CA THR A 763 -2.48 18.03 -23.12
C THR A 763 -2.71 18.18 -21.61
N THR A 764 -1.67 17.90 -20.83
CA THR A 764 -1.64 18.23 -19.40
C THR A 764 -1.92 19.72 -19.18
N ASP A 765 -1.36 20.61 -20.01
CA ASP A 765 -1.58 22.06 -19.90
C ASP A 765 -3.06 22.44 -20.16
N ILE A 766 -3.71 21.81 -21.14
CA ILE A 766 -5.14 22.02 -21.42
C ILE A 766 -5.99 21.48 -20.28
N PHE A 767 -5.66 20.30 -19.74
CA PHE A 767 -6.35 19.78 -18.56
C PHE A 767 -6.23 20.70 -17.36
N ASP A 768 -5.01 21.16 -17.04
CA ASP A 768 -4.76 22.05 -15.92
C ASP A 768 -5.48 23.39 -16.10
N SER A 769 -5.52 23.93 -17.32
CA SER A 769 -6.32 25.12 -17.64
C SER A 769 -7.80 24.87 -17.39
N LEU A 770 -8.37 23.79 -17.94
CA LEU A 770 -9.79 23.46 -17.79
C LEU A 770 -10.18 23.15 -16.34
N LEU A 771 -9.27 22.57 -15.57
CA LEU A 771 -9.45 22.32 -14.15
C LEU A 771 -9.50 23.64 -13.38
N ASN A 772 -8.56 24.55 -13.63
CA ASN A 772 -8.52 25.86 -13.00
C ASN A 772 -9.73 26.70 -13.40
N ASP A 773 -9.98 26.82 -14.71
CA ASP A 773 -11.10 27.56 -15.25
C ASP A 773 -12.42 26.98 -14.76
N GLY A 774 -12.53 25.64 -14.66
CA GLY A 774 -13.71 24.99 -14.10
C GLY A 774 -13.92 25.28 -12.63
N LEU A 775 -12.88 25.16 -11.80
CA LEU A 775 -12.94 25.49 -10.38
C LEU A 775 -13.31 26.97 -10.16
N ASP A 776 -12.81 27.87 -11.00
CA ASP A 776 -13.09 29.31 -10.93
C ASP A 776 -14.47 29.68 -11.54
N SER A 777 -15.02 28.85 -12.43
CA SER A 777 -16.26 29.12 -13.20
C SER A 777 -17.52 28.48 -12.63
N VAL A 778 -17.45 27.53 -11.68
CA VAL A 778 -18.65 26.91 -11.09
C VAL A 778 -19.36 27.91 -10.17
N SER A 779 -20.03 28.90 -10.76
CA SER A 779 -21.19 29.53 -10.13
C SER A 779 -22.32 28.50 -10.04
N GLU A 780 -23.12 28.57 -8.96
CA GLU A 780 -24.05 27.58 -8.38
C GLU A 780 -24.85 26.62 -9.33
N ASP A 781 -25.00 26.91 -10.63
CA ASP A 781 -25.90 26.20 -11.55
C ASP A 781 -25.25 25.64 -12.85
N GLY A 782 -23.91 25.69 -13.02
CA GLY A 782 -23.23 25.28 -14.27
C GLY A 782 -22.70 23.84 -14.28
N THR A 783 -22.96 23.08 -15.36
CA THR A 783 -22.30 21.80 -15.66
C THR A 783 -21.55 21.89 -17.01
N PHE A 784 -20.25 21.64 -16.99
CA PHE A 784 -19.39 21.44 -18.14
C PHE A 784 -19.07 19.96 -18.30
N SER A 785 -18.98 19.46 -19.53
CA SER A 785 -18.50 18.12 -19.80
C SER A 785 -17.67 18.11 -21.07
N LEU A 786 -16.57 17.39 -21.01
CA LEU A 786 -15.61 17.19 -22.06
C LEU A 786 -15.54 15.70 -22.36
N ARG A 787 -15.56 15.33 -23.63
CA ARG A 787 -15.24 13.98 -24.07
C ARG A 787 -13.95 14.04 -24.87
N ILE A 788 -12.97 13.26 -24.45
CA ILE A 788 -11.67 13.11 -25.07
C ILE A 788 -11.66 11.73 -25.72
N GLU A 789 -11.55 11.67 -27.03
CA GLU A 789 -11.27 10.44 -27.72
C GLU A 789 -9.79 10.08 -27.58
N GLN A 790 -9.53 8.91 -27.00
CA GLN A 790 -8.22 8.26 -27.03
C GLN A 790 -8.25 7.15 -28.08
N GLU A 791 -7.16 6.97 -28.85
CA GLU A 791 -6.98 5.76 -29.69
C GLU A 791 -6.66 4.53 -28.82
N SER A 792 -7.59 4.17 -27.95
CA SER A 792 -7.40 3.19 -26.90
C SER A 792 -8.59 2.26 -26.85
N PRO A 793 -8.41 0.98 -26.47
CA PRO A 793 -9.51 0.02 -26.43
C PRO A 793 -10.49 0.30 -25.29
N PHE A 794 -10.24 1.34 -24.48
CA PHE A 794 -11.04 1.73 -23.34
C PHE A 794 -12.11 2.78 -23.67
N GLY A 795 -12.24 3.16 -24.94
CA GLY A 795 -13.21 4.15 -25.37
C GLY A 795 -12.76 5.58 -25.04
N PRO A 796 -13.58 6.58 -25.41
CA PRO A 796 -13.31 7.97 -25.06
C PRO A 796 -13.30 8.15 -23.54
N VAL A 797 -12.33 8.94 -23.05
CA VAL A 797 -12.28 9.46 -21.69
C VAL A 797 -13.33 10.57 -21.59
N GLN A 798 -14.20 10.51 -20.60
CA GLN A 798 -15.17 11.58 -20.33
C GLN A 798 -14.73 12.31 -19.07
N ILE A 799 -14.68 13.64 -19.13
CA ILE A 799 -14.47 14.53 -18.01
C ILE A 799 -15.76 15.31 -17.81
N LEU A 800 -16.47 15.08 -16.71
CA LEU A 800 -17.66 15.83 -16.31
C LEU A 800 -17.26 16.78 -15.19
N ILE A 801 -17.62 18.05 -15.27
CA ILE A 801 -17.40 19.09 -14.26
C ILE A 801 -18.73 19.79 -13.98
N GLY A 802 -19.40 19.49 -12.87
CA GLY A 802 -20.67 20.16 -12.55
C GLY A 802 -21.21 19.87 -11.15
N THR A 803 -22.41 20.37 -10.89
CA THR A 803 -23.15 20.24 -9.61
C THR A 803 -24.25 19.18 -9.77
N PRO A 804 -23.96 17.86 -9.75
CA PRO A 804 -25.01 16.85 -9.87
C PRO A 804 -25.98 16.96 -8.68
N SER A 805 -27.26 16.70 -8.89
CA SER A 805 -28.22 16.62 -7.78
C SER A 805 -27.89 15.45 -6.85
N ARG A 806 -28.30 15.57 -5.58
CA ARG A 806 -28.17 14.49 -4.59
C ARG A 806 -28.79 13.17 -5.10
N ASP A 807 -29.89 13.24 -5.82
CA ASP A 807 -30.60 12.07 -6.34
C ASP A 807 -29.83 11.38 -7.49
N GLU A 808 -29.13 12.15 -8.33
CA GLU A 808 -28.24 11.61 -9.38
C GLU A 808 -27.04 10.89 -8.77
N LEU A 809 -26.49 11.39 -7.67
CA LEU A 809 -25.42 10.70 -6.94
C LEU A 809 -25.89 9.45 -6.20
N LEU A 810 -27.07 9.49 -5.59
CA LEU A 810 -27.62 8.34 -4.86
C LEU A 810 -28.04 7.21 -5.81
N ALA A 811 -28.39 7.53 -7.06
CA ALA A 811 -28.65 6.54 -8.11
C ALA A 811 -27.38 5.78 -8.55
N GLU A 812 -26.18 6.33 -8.29
CA GLU A 812 -24.91 5.65 -8.52
C GLU A 812 -24.43 4.95 -7.25
N GLU A 813 -24.75 3.65 -7.13
CA GLU A 813 -24.51 2.84 -5.91
C GLU A 813 -23.10 2.97 -5.31
N ALA A 814 -22.08 3.19 -6.15
CA ALA A 814 -20.68 3.35 -5.72
C ALA A 814 -20.37 4.72 -5.08
N VAL A 815 -21.09 5.78 -5.46
CA VAL A 815 -21.02 7.10 -4.81
C VAL A 815 -21.70 7.01 -3.45
N ALA A 816 -22.93 6.50 -3.39
CA ALA A 816 -23.74 6.44 -2.18
C ALA A 816 -23.04 5.76 -0.98
N ALA A 817 -22.29 4.67 -1.22
CA ALA A 817 -21.56 3.95 -0.18
C ALA A 817 -20.43 4.78 0.44
N SER A 818 -19.61 5.43 -0.39
CA SER A 818 -18.48 6.27 0.07
C SER A 818 -19.00 7.58 0.69
N PHE A 819 -20.05 8.17 0.10
CA PHE A 819 -20.62 9.47 0.49
C PHE A 819 -21.44 9.40 1.79
N SER A 820 -22.05 8.26 2.12
CA SER A 820 -22.82 8.08 3.37
C SER A 820 -21.99 8.28 4.64
N GLY A 821 -20.68 8.01 4.59
CA GLY A 821 -19.76 8.31 5.68
C GLY A 821 -19.37 9.79 5.73
N PHE A 822 -19.23 10.46 4.58
CA PHE A 822 -18.83 11.88 4.49
C PHE A 822 -19.93 12.85 4.93
N SER A 823 -21.18 12.62 4.50
CA SER A 823 -22.30 13.52 4.81
C SER A 823 -22.71 13.51 6.29
N GLN A 824 -22.31 12.49 7.05
CA GLN A 824 -22.54 12.44 8.50
C GLN A 824 -21.51 13.24 9.31
N MET A 825 -20.36 13.60 8.71
CA MET A 825 -19.24 14.25 9.41
C MET A 825 -19.15 15.76 9.19
N ILE A 826 -19.92 16.32 8.24
CA ILE A 826 -19.84 17.72 7.83
C ILE A 826 -21.21 18.36 8.02
N SER A 827 -21.30 19.40 8.86
CA SER A 827 -22.55 20.09 9.20
C SER A 827 -22.85 21.32 8.34
N GLU A 828 -21.98 21.67 7.39
CA GLU A 828 -22.04 22.90 6.60
C GLU A 828 -21.93 22.62 5.09
N PRO A 829 -22.50 23.51 4.23
CA PRO A 829 -22.25 23.51 2.78
C PRO A 829 -20.76 23.58 2.49
N ILE A 830 -20.18 22.55 1.88
CA ILE A 830 -18.79 22.61 1.40
C ILE A 830 -18.72 22.08 -0.04
N PRO A 831 -18.06 22.80 -0.97
CA PRO A 831 -17.77 22.29 -2.30
C PRO A 831 -16.77 21.12 -2.23
N ILE A 832 -17.20 19.95 -2.71
CA ILE A 832 -16.40 18.72 -2.76
C ILE A 832 -16.31 18.25 -4.21
N VAL A 833 -15.09 18.23 -4.75
CA VAL A 833 -14.79 17.71 -6.09
C VAL A 833 -14.49 16.24 -5.99
N ALA A 834 -15.18 15.35 -6.71
CA ALA A 834 -14.88 13.93 -6.64
C ALA A 834 -14.66 13.31 -8.02
N ALA A 835 -13.46 12.74 -8.25
CA ALA A 835 -13.12 11.98 -9.45
C ALA A 835 -13.46 10.51 -9.31
N SER A 836 -14.13 9.97 -10.32
CA SER A 836 -14.35 8.54 -10.50
C SER A 836 -13.23 7.96 -11.36
N PHE A 837 -12.75 6.79 -10.97
CA PHE A 837 -11.88 5.99 -11.82
C PHE A 837 -12.68 4.72 -12.13
N GLY A 838 -12.74 4.29 -13.40
CA GLY A 838 -13.69 3.31 -13.98
C GLY A 838 -13.77 1.91 -13.34
N ASN A 839 -13.26 1.73 -12.12
CA ASN A 839 -13.40 0.60 -11.22
C ASN A 839 -14.16 0.94 -9.92
N GLN A 840 -15.12 1.87 -9.96
CA GLN A 840 -15.98 2.25 -8.81
C GLN A 840 -15.20 2.83 -7.60
N ARG A 841 -13.99 3.36 -7.81
CA ARG A 841 -13.26 4.11 -6.79
C ARG A 841 -13.47 5.60 -7.01
N PHE A 842 -14.04 6.26 -6.01
CA PHE A 842 -14.15 7.71 -5.95
C PHE A 842 -13.04 8.26 -5.06
N GLN A 843 -12.34 9.30 -5.53
CA GLN A 843 -11.54 10.15 -4.65
C GLN A 843 -12.25 11.49 -4.56
N ALA A 844 -12.65 11.86 -3.35
CA ALA A 844 -13.17 13.19 -3.04
C ALA A 844 -11.99 14.11 -2.67
N PHE A 845 -12.04 15.32 -3.20
CA PHE A 845 -11.09 16.40 -3.04
C PHE A 845 -11.82 17.58 -2.42
N TRP A 846 -11.15 18.26 -1.51
CA TRP A 846 -11.66 19.44 -0.84
C TRP A 846 -10.82 20.66 -1.21
N PHE A 847 -11.48 21.76 -1.59
CA PHE A 847 -10.83 23.02 -1.93
C PHE A 847 -11.49 24.14 -1.10
N PRO A 848 -10.90 24.57 0.02
CA PRO A 848 -11.44 25.68 0.78
C PRO A 848 -11.28 27.01 0.02
N GLU A 849 -12.27 27.90 0.12
CA GLU A 849 -12.17 29.28 -0.37
C GLU A 849 -11.08 30.07 0.40
N GLU A 850 -10.40 31.00 -0.27
CA GLU A 850 -9.33 31.81 0.33
C GLU A 850 -9.79 32.68 1.53
N GLU A 851 -11.10 32.94 1.68
CA GLU A 851 -11.65 33.88 2.67
C GLU A 851 -11.95 33.29 4.06
N GLU A 852 -11.92 31.96 4.26
CA GLU A 852 -12.15 31.33 5.59
C GLU A 852 -11.08 31.68 6.65
N LYS A 853 -10.05 32.45 6.30
CA LYS A 853 -8.91 32.81 7.17
C LYS A 853 -9.23 33.73 8.36
N LYS A 854 -10.46 34.21 8.54
CA LYS A 854 -10.68 35.33 9.49
C LYS A 854 -11.45 35.04 10.77
N GLU A 855 -12.42 34.13 10.82
CA GLU A 855 -13.24 34.01 12.03
C GLU A 855 -13.78 32.59 12.24
N SER A 856 -12.95 31.68 12.76
CA SER A 856 -13.47 30.49 13.44
C SER A 856 -13.01 30.50 14.91
N PRO A 857 -13.94 30.52 15.89
CA PRO A 857 -13.58 30.63 17.29
C PRO A 857 -13.22 29.26 17.89
N GLN A 858 -11.93 29.10 18.19
CA GLN A 858 -11.30 28.15 19.13
C GLN A 858 -11.31 26.65 18.75
N PRO A 859 -10.13 25.99 18.64
CA PRO A 859 -10.04 24.53 18.53
C PRO A 859 -10.37 23.85 19.86
N ARG A 860 -11.18 22.79 19.81
CA ARG A 860 -11.35 21.86 20.95
C ARG A 860 -10.06 21.05 21.15
N PRO A 861 -9.69 20.69 22.39
CA PRO A 861 -8.47 19.94 22.66
C PRO A 861 -8.53 18.55 22.02
N ALA A 862 -7.54 18.25 21.19
CA ALA A 862 -7.38 16.97 20.51
C ALA A 862 -6.71 15.94 21.43
N SER A 863 -7.49 14.96 21.90
CA SER A 863 -6.94 13.70 22.44
C SER A 863 -6.98 12.55 21.43
N SER A 864 -7.33 12.84 20.17
CA SER A 864 -7.16 11.92 19.04
C SER A 864 -6.74 12.77 17.85
N GLY A 865 -5.43 12.99 17.74
CA GLY A 865 -4.83 13.83 16.73
C GLY A 865 -5.12 13.28 15.33
N TYR A 866 -6.00 13.95 14.61
CA TYR A 866 -6.04 14.00 13.15
C TYR A 866 -6.89 15.24 12.80
N ASP A 867 -6.24 16.34 12.41
CA ASP A 867 -6.95 17.42 11.75
C ASP A 867 -7.29 16.95 10.33
N PHE A 868 -8.47 16.34 10.23
CA PHE A 868 -9.00 15.77 9.01
C PHE A 868 -9.09 16.80 7.87
N ARG A 869 -9.26 18.09 8.19
CA ARG A 869 -9.31 19.17 7.21
C ARG A 869 -7.94 19.34 6.54
N SER A 870 -6.88 19.52 7.32
CA SER A 870 -5.51 19.64 6.79
C SER A 870 -5.08 18.42 5.98
N TYR A 871 -5.40 17.20 6.45
CA TYR A 871 -5.12 15.96 5.71
C TYR A 871 -5.81 15.91 4.33
N MET A 872 -7.09 16.31 4.25
CA MET A 872 -7.83 16.32 2.98
C MET A 872 -7.32 17.39 2.02
N LYS A 873 -6.85 18.54 2.54
CA LYS A 873 -6.21 19.59 1.74
C LYS A 873 -4.88 19.13 1.15
N ASP A 874 -4.00 18.55 1.99
CA ASP A 874 -2.70 18.05 1.56
C ASP A 874 -2.86 16.89 0.55
N SER A 875 -3.81 15.98 0.81
CA SER A 875 -4.16 14.92 -0.14
C SER A 875 -4.73 15.48 -1.46
N GLY A 876 -5.44 16.59 -1.43
CA GLY A 876 -5.97 17.28 -2.61
C GLY A 876 -4.86 17.93 -3.45
N GLU A 877 -3.90 18.62 -2.81
CA GLU A 877 -2.73 19.20 -3.48
C GLU A 877 -1.79 18.12 -4.05
N GLU A 878 -1.60 17.02 -3.32
CA GLU A 878 -0.75 15.90 -3.74
C GLU A 878 -1.39 15.11 -4.90
N ALA A 879 -2.70 14.87 -4.85
CA ALA A 879 -3.44 14.28 -5.98
C ALA A 879 -3.43 15.19 -7.21
N ARG A 880 -3.56 16.51 -7.03
CA ARG A 880 -3.44 17.50 -8.11
C ARG A 880 -2.05 17.49 -8.77
N LYS A 881 -0.99 17.28 -8.00
CA LYS A 881 0.39 17.10 -8.51
C LYS A 881 0.59 15.73 -9.19
N GLY A 882 -0.13 14.69 -8.75
CA GLY A 882 -0.06 13.34 -9.32
C GLY A 882 -0.88 13.13 -10.60
N LEU A 883 -1.98 13.87 -10.79
CA LEU A 883 -2.86 13.76 -11.98
C LEU A 883 -2.13 13.96 -13.31
N PRO A 884 -1.26 14.99 -13.46
CA PRO A 884 -0.38 15.16 -14.62
C PRO A 884 0.44 13.93 -14.97
N ALA A 885 1.06 13.28 -13.97
CA ALA A 885 1.88 12.07 -14.14
C ALA A 885 1.03 10.85 -14.55
N TRP A 886 -0.24 10.82 -14.14
CA TRP A 886 -1.21 9.80 -14.55
C TRP A 886 -1.73 10.00 -15.98
N LEU A 887 -1.97 11.24 -16.39
CA LEU A 887 -2.41 11.61 -17.74
C LEU A 887 -1.25 11.53 -18.76
N SER A 888 -0.01 11.72 -18.31
CA SER A 888 1.22 11.59 -19.12
C SER A 888 1.86 10.20 -19.04
N ALA A 889 1.28 9.27 -18.27
CA ALA A 889 1.75 7.89 -18.25
C ALA A 889 1.62 7.28 -19.66
N PRO A 890 2.64 6.56 -20.18
CA PRO A 890 2.57 5.94 -21.49
C PRO A 890 1.28 5.12 -21.65
N ALA A 891 0.68 5.13 -22.85
CA ALA A 891 -0.61 4.49 -23.18
C ALA A 891 -0.81 3.05 -22.64
N ALA A 892 0.27 2.34 -22.31
CA ALA A 892 0.26 1.05 -21.62
C ALA A 892 -0.39 1.06 -20.21
N TYR A 893 -0.53 2.23 -19.55
CA TYR A 893 -1.01 2.36 -18.16
C TYR A 893 -2.34 3.10 -18.00
N ALA A 894 -2.81 3.83 -19.02
CA ALA A 894 -4.06 4.57 -18.95
C ALA A 894 -5.28 3.62 -18.83
N ARG A 895 -6.06 3.78 -17.76
CA ARG A 895 -7.37 3.12 -17.56
C ARG A 895 -8.46 3.98 -18.24
N PRO A 896 -9.66 3.46 -18.57
CA PRO A 896 -10.79 4.33 -18.85
C PRO A 896 -10.99 5.23 -17.63
N LEU A 897 -10.72 6.52 -17.83
CA LEU A 897 -10.95 7.57 -16.86
C LEU A 897 -12.34 8.15 -17.18
N ASP A 898 -13.26 8.01 -16.23
CA ASP A 898 -14.50 8.77 -16.19
C ASP A 898 -14.30 9.81 -15.09
N ILE A 899 -13.56 10.88 -15.38
CA ILE A 899 -13.30 11.90 -14.38
C ILE A 899 -14.59 12.68 -14.21
N ARG A 900 -15.34 12.37 -13.17
CA ARG A 900 -16.38 13.27 -12.68
C ARG A 900 -15.74 14.31 -11.79
N MET A 901 -16.29 15.50 -11.74
CA MET A 901 -15.92 16.56 -10.83
C MET A 901 -17.24 17.08 -10.34
N ILE A 902 -17.39 16.97 -9.03
CA ILE A 902 -18.64 17.20 -8.33
C ILE A 902 -18.49 18.55 -7.63
N GLY A 903 -19.51 19.38 -7.57
CA GLY A 903 -19.54 20.56 -6.72
C GLY A 903 -20.79 20.47 -5.86
N PHE A 904 -20.74 20.95 -4.62
CA PHE A 904 -21.95 21.13 -3.80
C PHE A 904 -21.84 22.40 -2.98
N THR A 905 -22.94 23.14 -2.90
CA THR A 905 -23.24 24.04 -1.79
C THR A 905 -24.55 23.54 -1.19
N GLN A 906 -24.50 22.88 -0.04
CA GLN A 906 -25.71 22.47 0.69
C GLN A 906 -26.17 23.58 1.64
N GLU A 907 -27.16 24.40 1.29
CA GLU A 907 -27.86 25.13 2.36
C GLU A 907 -28.43 24.10 3.35
N PRO A 908 -28.21 24.25 4.66
CA PRO A 908 -28.73 23.31 5.64
C PRO A 908 -30.25 23.20 5.47
N PRO A 909 -30.84 22.00 5.64
CA PRO A 909 -32.28 21.88 5.62
C PRO A 909 -32.83 22.85 6.64
N LYS A 910 -33.73 23.75 6.22
CA LYS A 910 -34.49 24.56 7.16
C LYS A 910 -35.18 23.58 8.10
N GLU A 911 -34.76 23.58 9.36
CA GLU A 911 -35.57 23.00 10.42
C GLU A 911 -36.92 23.71 10.33
N ASP A 912 -37.97 22.96 9.98
CA ASP A 912 -39.33 23.44 10.14
C ASP A 912 -39.54 23.70 11.64
N GLU A 913 -39.82 24.95 12.01
CA GLU A 913 -40.15 25.42 13.37
C GLU A 913 -41.32 24.65 14.00
#